data_AF-A0A7V4NIA2-F1
#
_entry.id   AF-A0A7V4NIA2-F1
#
_cell.length_a   1.000
_cell.length_b   1.000
_cell.length_c   1.000
_cell.angle_alpha   90.00
_cell.angle_beta   90.00
_cell.angle_gamma   90.00
#
_symmetry.space_group_name_H-M   'P 1'
#
loop_
_entity.id
_entity.type
_entity.pdbx_description
1 polymer ?
#
loop_
_entity_poly.entity_id
_entity_poly.type
_entity_poly.pdbx_seq_one_letter_code
_entity_poly.pdbx_strand_id
1 'polypeptide(L)'
;MKQKIKIVTLVCSMLLLNVFMFSAVLDNLEDGDNGNWWGGFWYTYDDSPNGGNSVVYPLPDAKGGIGFIPSDVTDQLGNNYAARMWGQLGGGYQYAFVGMGTNLAQNGSNPAPADISGFTAVRFKVKGNGKTYQFKLNDPNAPNRNYKVYLYTFTAGPSWQTITVNLNETDLAYGWGNYNNKTNPGAPDWNDKPPLSQVLRGVEAFQWQTVDQTAGTQVDLWIDDIELIGGGTTLPTKPSSTPSDGLIDNLEDGDAANNLSGYWFTFNDSADGGNTTVNPPQGSDYQPTQPGAGGSSYAATFSWQIANPTYINPYAALGTNLTPDGPPSYADGSNTTGIRLKYKSDAHHILKINVNENGIEYPYQVGLPPSTDWKEVIFSWDEFVLPAWFMQERGLAGVDAMNNLKLSTRKNRIMSIHFQSAPVRYKNGGSGTFAVDDIYSVGGAFAGSSGGGGGGGVPTYTLTVNVVGNGTVTKNPDKTVYNAGEQVTLTATPGPGATFVGWSGSVTGTQNPITITMDSNKTVTATFSGGQTQTYTLTVNVSPTGGGTVTKNPDKTVYNSGETVTLTAIPANGYAFVNWTEGTTVLGTNATLSITMTSNRTITANFQQVQAGQYTITILINPAGAGTVTKNPNQPSYTAGTQVTLQAVANPGYQFSNWSGSITGTQNPITVTVNSNMTITANFTSTGGGGAGGTATVYITDNPLVPGQAVQFRNLKSGDEVKIYTILGTEVNTLKESGGVANWDGKDKNGNPLDSGVYIYKTTKSGAKGKIIIQK
;
A
#
# COMPACT_ATOMS: atom_id res chain seq x y z
N MET A 1 -59.96 -5.74 40.08
CA MET A 1 -59.25 -6.31 38.90
C MET A 1 -59.52 -5.59 37.56
N LYS A 2 -60.16 -4.40 37.53
CA LYS A 2 -60.39 -3.61 36.29
C LYS A 2 -59.69 -2.24 36.25
N GLN A 3 -58.85 -1.91 37.23
CA GLN A 3 -58.07 -0.65 37.26
C GLN A 3 -56.55 -0.82 37.11
N LYS A 4 -56.03 -2.05 37.07
CA LYS A 4 -54.59 -2.32 36.81
C LYS A 4 -54.27 -2.64 35.34
N ILE A 5 -55.26 -2.62 34.44
CA ILE A 5 -55.07 -2.96 33.01
C ILE A 5 -55.01 -1.69 32.12
N LYS A 6 -55.26 -0.48 32.65
CA LYS A 6 -55.17 0.77 31.86
C LYS A 6 -53.84 1.52 31.96
N ILE A 7 -52.91 1.11 32.84
CA ILE A 7 -51.58 1.72 32.95
C ILE A 7 -50.52 0.95 32.15
N VAL A 8 -50.76 -0.34 31.85
CA VAL A 8 -49.82 -1.15 31.06
C VAL A 8 -49.97 -0.92 29.54
N THR A 9 -51.10 -0.39 29.07
CA THR A 9 -51.28 -0.04 27.65
C THR A 9 -50.88 1.40 27.30
N LEU A 10 -50.71 2.30 28.28
CA LEU A 10 -50.26 3.68 28.00
C LEU A 10 -48.72 3.84 28.07
N VAL A 11 -48.02 2.96 28.79
CA VAL A 11 -46.54 2.98 28.87
C VAL A 11 -45.90 2.14 27.75
N CYS A 12 -46.65 1.24 27.10
CA CYS A 12 -46.16 0.42 26.00
C CYS A 12 -46.33 1.07 24.60
N SER A 13 -47.03 2.21 24.51
CA SER A 13 -47.17 3.00 23.26
C SER A 13 -46.31 4.27 23.22
N MET A 14 -45.52 4.54 24.28
CA MET A 14 -44.54 5.64 24.31
C MET A 14 -43.08 5.16 24.20
N LEU A 15 -42.83 3.85 24.13
CA LEU A 15 -41.47 3.29 24.06
C LEU A 15 -41.11 2.57 22.74
N LEU A 16 -41.98 2.64 21.74
CA LEU A 16 -41.76 2.03 20.41
C LEU A 16 -42.18 3.01 19.32
N LEU A 17 -41.53 4.18 19.26
CA LEU A 17 -41.31 4.92 18.02
C LEU A 17 -40.22 5.99 18.19
N ASN A 18 -39.08 5.63 18.80
CA ASN A 18 -37.82 6.26 18.39
C ASN A 18 -37.50 5.70 17.01
N VAL A 19 -38.26 6.12 15.99
CA VAL A 19 -37.68 6.21 14.65
C VAL A 19 -36.54 7.20 14.87
N PHE A 20 -35.32 6.70 14.97
CA PHE A 20 -34.15 7.53 14.89
C PHE A 20 -34.37 8.43 13.66
N MET A 21 -34.65 9.72 13.87
CA MET A 21 -34.61 10.68 12.79
C MET A 21 -33.16 10.71 12.39
N PHE A 22 -32.78 9.89 11.41
CA PHE A 22 -31.53 10.02 10.72
C PHE A 22 -31.58 11.39 10.03
N SER A 23 -30.86 12.37 10.58
CA SER A 23 -30.51 13.59 9.85
C SER A 23 -29.15 13.41 9.21
N ALA A 24 -28.95 14.07 8.08
CA ALA A 24 -27.72 14.08 7.35
C ALA A 24 -27.29 15.52 7.13
N VAL A 25 -26.15 15.90 7.71
CA VAL A 25 -25.57 17.22 7.45
C VAL A 25 -25.02 17.23 6.03
N LEU A 26 -25.44 18.21 5.25
CA LEU A 26 -24.85 18.51 3.95
C LEU A 26 -23.62 19.37 4.15
N ASP A 27 -23.78 20.44 4.92
CA ASP A 27 -22.71 21.39 5.17
C ASP A 27 -23.03 22.26 6.38
N ASN A 28 -22.07 22.46 7.26
CA ASN A 28 -22.15 23.44 8.34
C ASN A 28 -21.19 24.62 8.14
N LEU A 29 -20.40 24.66 7.06
CA LEU A 29 -19.51 25.75 6.65
C LEU A 29 -18.34 26.06 7.60
N GLU A 30 -18.25 25.36 8.74
CA GLU A 30 -17.31 25.65 9.82
C GLU A 30 -15.86 25.24 9.51
N ASP A 31 -15.66 24.45 8.46
CA ASP A 31 -14.36 24.17 7.86
C ASP A 31 -13.77 25.35 7.09
N GLY A 32 -14.57 26.40 6.83
CA GLY A 32 -14.13 27.66 6.25
C GLY A 32 -13.66 27.53 4.81
N ASP A 33 -14.15 26.52 4.10
CA ASP A 33 -13.78 26.20 2.73
C ASP A 33 -14.98 26.32 1.77
N ASN A 34 -14.76 26.02 0.49
CA ASN A 34 -15.81 26.12 -0.51
C ASN A 34 -16.54 24.78 -0.74
N GLY A 35 -16.15 23.71 -0.05
CA GLY A 35 -16.68 22.36 -0.22
C GLY A 35 -17.89 22.12 0.67
N ASN A 36 -18.67 21.09 0.36
CA ASN A 36 -19.61 20.51 1.31
C ASN A 36 -19.26 19.05 1.58
N TRP A 37 -19.89 18.46 2.59
CA TRP A 37 -19.55 17.11 3.06
C TRP A 37 -19.94 16.00 2.09
N TRP A 38 -20.62 16.34 0.99
CA TRP A 38 -21.03 15.41 -0.06
C TRP A 38 -20.16 15.55 -1.32
N GLY A 39 -19.10 16.38 -1.26
CA GLY A 39 -18.10 16.54 -2.31
C GLY A 39 -18.50 17.54 -3.40
N GLY A 40 -19.54 18.34 -3.17
CA GLY A 40 -19.84 19.49 -4.00
C GLY A 40 -19.20 20.78 -3.47
N PHE A 41 -19.46 21.91 -4.14
CA PHE A 41 -18.90 23.20 -3.78
C PHE A 41 -19.94 24.31 -3.84
N TRP A 42 -19.68 25.39 -3.10
CA TRP A 42 -20.45 26.62 -3.18
C TRP A 42 -20.07 27.49 -4.37
N TYR A 43 -21.05 28.26 -4.84
CA TYR A 43 -20.92 29.19 -5.95
C TYR A 43 -21.99 30.27 -5.88
N THR A 44 -21.72 31.39 -6.54
CA THR A 44 -22.69 32.44 -6.84
C THR A 44 -23.01 32.45 -8.34
N TYR A 45 -24.17 32.99 -8.68
CA TYR A 45 -24.61 33.16 -10.06
C TYR A 45 -25.54 34.37 -10.18
N ASP A 46 -25.58 34.96 -11.38
CA ASP A 46 -26.42 36.12 -11.68
C ASP A 46 -27.00 36.05 -13.11
N ASP A 47 -27.70 37.11 -13.50
CA ASP A 47 -28.35 37.26 -14.79
C ASP A 47 -27.42 37.69 -15.94
N SER A 48 -26.12 37.87 -15.69
CA SER A 48 -25.17 38.34 -16.69
C SER A 48 -25.07 37.44 -17.94
N PRO A 49 -25.18 36.09 -17.85
CA PRO A 49 -25.19 35.23 -19.04
C PRO A 49 -26.40 35.47 -19.96
N ASN A 50 -27.46 36.09 -19.44
CA ASN A 50 -28.68 36.44 -20.17
C ASN A 50 -28.68 37.91 -20.64
N GLY A 51 -27.54 38.60 -20.59
CA GLY A 51 -27.41 40.01 -20.92
C GLY A 51 -27.85 40.96 -19.80
N GLY A 52 -28.05 40.43 -18.58
CA GLY A 52 -28.29 41.23 -17.39
C GLY A 52 -27.05 41.94 -16.87
N ASN A 53 -27.27 42.83 -15.91
CA ASN A 53 -26.21 43.60 -15.27
C ASN A 53 -26.35 43.62 -13.74
N SER A 54 -26.96 42.58 -13.17
CA SER A 54 -26.90 42.36 -11.73
C SER A 54 -25.47 42.05 -11.31
N VAL A 55 -25.14 42.34 -10.05
CA VAL A 55 -23.82 42.07 -9.49
C VAL A 55 -23.99 41.32 -8.18
N VAL A 56 -23.30 40.21 -8.05
CA VAL A 56 -23.24 39.40 -6.83
C VAL A 56 -21.80 39.20 -6.39
N TYR A 57 -21.59 39.17 -5.10
CA TYR A 57 -20.34 38.87 -4.43
C TYR A 57 -20.53 37.68 -3.50
N PRO A 58 -19.56 36.74 -3.46
CA PRO A 58 -18.39 36.66 -4.34
C PRO A 58 -18.77 36.60 -5.84
N LEU A 59 -17.89 37.08 -6.73
CA LEU A 59 -18.24 37.19 -8.15
C LEU A 59 -18.59 35.82 -8.73
N PRO A 60 -19.56 35.73 -9.66
CA PRO A 60 -19.92 34.45 -10.28
C PRO A 60 -18.70 33.79 -10.90
N ASP A 61 -18.47 32.54 -10.55
CA ASP A 61 -17.41 31.74 -11.14
C ASP A 61 -17.97 30.98 -12.36
N ALA A 62 -17.23 30.96 -13.46
CA ALA A 62 -17.59 30.24 -14.68
C ALA A 62 -17.36 28.74 -14.46
N LYS A 63 -18.27 28.10 -13.73
CA LYS A 63 -18.26 26.68 -13.36
C LYS A 63 -17.09 26.27 -12.45
N GLY A 64 -17.27 26.57 -11.17
CA GLY A 64 -16.76 25.73 -10.09
C GLY A 64 -15.30 25.94 -9.70
N GLY A 65 -15.14 26.70 -8.61
CA GLY A 65 -14.06 26.46 -7.66
C GLY A 65 -12.98 27.51 -7.69
N ILE A 66 -13.17 28.55 -6.88
CA ILE A 66 -12.17 29.29 -6.07
C ILE A 66 -12.74 30.60 -5.51
N GLY A 67 -13.77 31.17 -6.14
CA GLY A 67 -14.24 32.53 -5.82
C GLY A 67 -15.06 32.64 -4.53
N PHE A 68 -15.75 31.57 -4.14
CA PHE A 68 -16.64 31.60 -2.97
C PHE A 68 -15.89 31.13 -1.72
N ILE A 69 -15.77 32.02 -0.73
CA ILE A 69 -15.17 31.75 0.58
C ILE A 69 -16.24 32.09 1.62
N PRO A 70 -16.63 31.16 2.50
CA PRO A 70 -17.54 31.45 3.60
C PRO A 70 -17.05 32.65 4.41
N SER A 71 -17.98 33.52 4.77
CA SER A 71 -17.67 34.77 5.45
C SER A 71 -17.69 34.58 6.96
N ASP A 72 -16.74 35.22 7.65
CA ASP A 72 -16.67 35.27 9.11
C ASP A 72 -18.00 35.78 9.70
N VAL A 73 -18.58 35.01 10.63
CA VAL A 73 -19.78 35.38 11.40
C VAL A 73 -19.33 35.85 12.79
N THR A 74 -19.28 37.17 12.99
CA THR A 74 -18.76 37.76 14.24
C THR A 74 -19.81 37.89 15.35
N ASP A 75 -21.08 37.55 15.08
CA ASP A 75 -22.21 37.84 15.97
C ASP A 75 -22.88 36.61 16.61
N GLN A 76 -22.31 35.40 16.46
CA GLN A 76 -22.84 34.19 17.10
C GLN A 76 -21.75 33.35 17.77
N LEU A 77 -21.87 33.14 19.09
CA LEU A 77 -21.10 32.15 19.84
C LEU A 77 -21.44 30.76 19.31
N GLY A 78 -20.52 30.13 18.59
CA GLY A 78 -20.70 28.76 18.10
C GLY A 78 -20.67 28.59 16.59
N ASN A 79 -20.82 29.65 15.78
CA ASN A 79 -20.77 29.56 14.32
C ASN A 79 -19.73 30.56 13.76
N ASN A 80 -18.68 30.06 13.09
CA ASN A 80 -17.56 30.89 12.63
C ASN A 80 -17.75 31.40 11.23
N TYR A 81 -18.44 30.62 10.41
CA TYR A 81 -18.50 30.81 8.99
C TYR A 81 -19.92 30.55 8.52
N ALA A 82 -20.35 31.36 7.56
CA ALA A 82 -21.56 31.09 6.84
C ALA A 82 -21.39 31.46 5.37
N ALA A 83 -22.12 30.77 4.50
CA ALA A 83 -22.18 31.10 3.10
C ALA A 83 -22.88 32.45 2.97
N ARG A 84 -22.16 33.48 2.50
CA ARG A 84 -22.72 34.81 2.28
C ARG A 84 -22.70 35.16 0.81
N MET A 85 -23.82 35.68 0.33
CA MET A 85 -23.84 36.48 -0.90
C MET A 85 -24.34 37.89 -0.61
N TRP A 86 -23.76 38.87 -1.27
CA TRP A 86 -24.25 40.25 -1.23
C TRP A 86 -24.12 40.90 -2.61
N GLY A 87 -24.89 41.96 -2.87
CA GLY A 87 -24.84 42.60 -4.18
C GLY A 87 -26.07 43.44 -4.49
N GLN A 88 -26.30 43.68 -5.77
CA GLN A 88 -27.38 44.52 -6.24
C GLN A 88 -27.98 44.00 -7.56
N LEU A 89 -29.31 44.04 -7.67
CA LEU A 89 -30.01 43.71 -8.90
C LEU A 89 -29.86 44.81 -9.96
N GLY A 90 -29.59 44.38 -11.19
CA GLY A 90 -29.51 45.23 -12.36
C GLY A 90 -30.88 45.54 -12.97
N GLY A 91 -30.89 46.39 -14.00
CA GLY A 91 -32.07 46.72 -14.80
C GLY A 91 -31.95 46.33 -16.28
N GLY A 92 -30.83 45.72 -16.68
CA GLY A 92 -30.52 45.33 -18.06
C GLY A 92 -31.28 44.09 -18.53
N TYR A 93 -31.87 43.33 -17.60
CA TYR A 93 -32.68 42.14 -17.89
C TYR A 93 -34.01 42.21 -17.14
N GLN A 94 -35.11 41.89 -17.83
CA GLN A 94 -36.46 41.97 -17.26
C GLN A 94 -36.73 40.98 -16.12
N TYR A 95 -35.87 39.95 -15.98
CA TYR A 95 -35.95 38.95 -14.93
C TYR A 95 -34.66 38.96 -14.11
N ALA A 96 -34.27 40.13 -13.60
CA ALA A 96 -33.02 40.28 -12.87
C ALA A 96 -32.94 39.35 -11.65
N PHE A 97 -31.81 38.70 -11.46
CA PHE A 97 -31.57 37.84 -10.30
C PHE A 97 -30.11 37.78 -9.90
N VAL A 98 -29.91 37.49 -8.61
CA VAL A 98 -28.65 36.98 -8.07
C VAL A 98 -28.95 35.81 -7.15
N GLY A 99 -28.03 34.87 -7.06
CA GLY A 99 -28.17 33.70 -6.20
C GLY A 99 -26.84 33.09 -5.78
N MET A 100 -26.95 32.17 -4.83
CA MET A 100 -25.89 31.26 -4.40
C MET A 100 -26.41 29.83 -4.46
N GLY A 101 -25.51 28.86 -4.51
CA GLY A 101 -25.89 27.46 -4.40
C GLY A 101 -24.71 26.60 -3.99
N THR A 102 -25.01 25.36 -3.64
CA THR A 102 -24.04 24.31 -3.36
C THR A 102 -24.43 23.06 -4.12
N ASN A 103 -23.51 22.49 -4.91
CA ASN A 103 -23.77 21.24 -5.64
C ASN A 103 -23.85 20.07 -4.64
N LEU A 104 -24.70 19.07 -4.82
CA LEU A 104 -24.75 17.95 -3.86
C LEU A 104 -23.59 16.97 -4.04
N ALA A 105 -23.14 16.70 -5.26
CA ALA A 105 -22.01 15.79 -5.54
C ALA A 105 -21.32 16.16 -6.86
N GLN A 106 -20.19 15.51 -7.19
CA GLN A 106 -19.50 15.65 -8.49
C GLN A 106 -19.15 14.32 -9.17
N ASN A 107 -19.10 14.35 -10.50
CA ASN A 107 -18.48 13.34 -11.34
C ASN A 107 -17.52 14.06 -12.32
N GLY A 108 -16.24 14.18 -11.93
CA GLY A 108 -15.28 15.02 -12.63
C GLY A 108 -15.62 16.50 -12.46
N SER A 109 -15.63 17.29 -13.54
CA SER A 109 -15.91 18.74 -13.52
C SER A 109 -17.39 19.10 -13.54
N ASN A 110 -18.30 18.12 -13.57
CA ASN A 110 -19.74 18.35 -13.61
C ASN A 110 -20.43 17.98 -12.28
N PRO A 111 -21.45 18.74 -11.84
CA PRO A 111 -22.34 18.30 -10.77
C PRO A 111 -22.89 16.91 -11.07
N ALA A 112 -22.81 16.02 -10.10
CA ALA A 112 -23.43 14.70 -10.17
C ALA A 112 -24.79 14.71 -9.45
N PRO A 113 -25.82 14.08 -10.02
CA PRO A 113 -27.12 13.95 -9.36
C PRO A 113 -27.00 13.09 -8.10
N ALA A 114 -27.60 13.55 -7.00
CA ALA A 114 -27.76 12.82 -5.75
C ALA A 114 -29.22 12.40 -5.53
N ASP A 115 -29.41 11.17 -5.04
CA ASP A 115 -30.73 10.68 -4.64
C ASP A 115 -31.01 11.06 -3.18
N ILE A 116 -31.88 12.05 -3.00
CA ILE A 116 -32.37 12.51 -1.70
C ILE A 116 -33.84 12.12 -1.46
N SER A 117 -34.40 11.21 -2.28
CA SER A 117 -35.82 10.84 -2.21
C SER A 117 -36.22 10.11 -0.92
N GLY A 118 -35.25 9.64 -0.14
CA GLY A 118 -35.46 9.09 1.19
C GLY A 118 -35.61 10.13 2.31
N PHE A 119 -35.29 11.41 2.04
CA PHE A 119 -35.39 12.49 3.02
C PHE A 119 -36.75 13.20 2.97
N THR A 120 -37.19 13.67 4.13
CA THR A 120 -38.50 14.31 4.31
C THR A 120 -38.45 15.83 4.35
N ALA A 121 -37.30 16.41 4.70
CA ALA A 121 -37.11 17.86 4.72
C ALA A 121 -35.64 18.25 4.52
N VAL A 122 -35.41 19.51 4.17
CA VAL A 122 -34.11 20.20 4.24
C VAL A 122 -34.25 21.31 5.27
N ARG A 123 -33.34 21.39 6.23
CA ARG A 123 -33.27 22.45 7.24
C ARG A 123 -31.97 23.22 7.08
N PHE A 124 -32.03 24.54 7.25
CA PHE A 124 -30.86 25.42 7.24
C PHE A 124 -31.13 26.66 8.10
N LYS A 125 -30.07 27.30 8.60
CA LYS A 125 -30.13 28.63 9.20
C LYS A 125 -29.95 29.71 8.14
N VAL A 126 -30.61 30.84 8.35
CA VAL A 126 -30.56 31.99 7.44
C VAL A 126 -30.60 33.32 8.18
N LYS A 127 -29.90 34.31 7.64
CA LYS A 127 -29.90 35.73 8.04
C LYS A 127 -29.78 36.59 6.79
N GLY A 128 -30.29 37.82 6.81
CA GLY A 128 -30.18 38.73 5.67
C GLY A 128 -30.74 40.12 5.92
N ASN A 129 -30.99 40.84 4.84
CA ASN A 129 -31.42 42.24 4.86
C ASN A 129 -32.96 42.45 4.91
N GLY A 130 -33.72 41.46 5.36
CA GLY A 130 -35.18 41.50 5.43
C GLY A 130 -35.90 41.20 4.11
N LYS A 131 -35.17 40.83 3.06
CA LYS A 131 -35.74 40.50 1.74
C LYS A 131 -36.22 39.05 1.65
N THR A 132 -37.01 38.79 0.62
CA THR A 132 -37.58 37.48 0.32
C THR A 132 -36.74 36.76 -0.73
N TYR A 133 -36.47 35.49 -0.46
CA TYR A 133 -35.64 34.59 -1.25
C TYR A 133 -36.39 33.29 -1.53
N GLN A 134 -35.87 32.51 -2.47
CA GLN A 134 -36.36 31.18 -2.79
C GLN A 134 -35.25 30.14 -2.65
N PHE A 135 -35.56 29.03 -1.99
CA PHE A 135 -34.83 27.77 -2.10
C PHE A 135 -35.31 27.04 -3.36
N LYS A 136 -34.39 26.56 -4.21
CA LYS A 136 -34.67 25.99 -5.53
C LYS A 136 -34.09 24.58 -5.68
N LEU A 137 -34.87 23.70 -6.31
CA LEU A 137 -34.47 22.38 -6.80
C LEU A 137 -34.76 22.29 -8.29
N ASN A 138 -33.73 22.08 -9.11
CA ASN A 138 -33.88 21.98 -10.56
C ASN A 138 -34.35 20.58 -10.97
N ASP A 139 -35.21 20.48 -11.99
CA ASP A 139 -35.55 19.19 -12.60
C ASP A 139 -34.35 18.68 -13.41
N PRO A 140 -33.71 17.56 -13.01
CA PRO A 140 -32.53 17.04 -13.70
C PRO A 140 -32.82 16.50 -15.10
N ASN A 141 -34.08 16.16 -15.39
CA ASN A 141 -34.50 15.57 -16.67
C ASN A 141 -35.03 16.61 -17.66
N ALA A 142 -35.16 17.87 -17.24
CA ALA A 142 -35.67 18.93 -18.11
C ALA A 142 -34.63 19.29 -19.20
N PRO A 143 -35.06 19.52 -20.46
CA PRO A 143 -34.18 20.04 -21.51
C PRO A 143 -33.57 21.41 -21.17
N ASN A 144 -34.27 22.20 -20.34
CA ASN A 144 -33.81 23.50 -19.86
C ASN A 144 -33.88 23.54 -18.32
N ARG A 145 -32.93 22.84 -17.69
CA ARG A 145 -32.89 22.53 -16.26
C ARG A 145 -33.03 23.73 -15.32
N ASN A 146 -32.51 24.90 -15.72
CA ASN A 146 -32.55 26.12 -14.91
C ASN A 146 -33.94 26.75 -14.82
N TYR A 147 -34.87 26.35 -15.70
CA TYR A 147 -36.20 26.93 -15.76
C TYR A 147 -37.28 26.01 -15.23
N LYS A 148 -37.13 24.68 -15.22
CA LYS A 148 -38.14 23.78 -14.63
C LYS A 148 -37.73 23.42 -13.19
N VAL A 149 -38.39 24.00 -12.19
CA VAL A 149 -37.90 24.01 -10.81
C VAL A 149 -38.99 23.82 -9.76
N TYR A 150 -38.64 23.21 -8.61
CA TYR A 150 -39.40 23.27 -7.37
C TYR A 150 -38.84 24.35 -6.45
N LEU A 151 -39.72 25.15 -5.84
CA LEU A 151 -39.40 26.39 -5.14
C LEU A 151 -40.06 26.44 -3.76
N TYR A 152 -39.30 26.87 -2.75
CA TYR A 152 -39.82 27.27 -1.45
C TYR A 152 -39.43 28.72 -1.15
N THR A 153 -40.40 29.56 -0.81
CA THR A 153 -40.16 30.99 -0.56
C THR A 153 -40.05 31.28 0.94
N PHE A 154 -39.05 32.06 1.33
CA PHE A 154 -38.83 32.47 2.72
C PHE A 154 -38.28 33.90 2.80
N THR A 155 -38.38 34.54 3.96
CA THR A 155 -37.84 35.88 4.22
C THR A 155 -36.62 35.79 5.13
N ALA A 156 -35.51 36.43 4.77
CA ALA A 156 -34.27 36.44 5.55
C ALA A 156 -34.18 37.70 6.40
N GLY A 157 -34.59 37.64 7.68
CA GLY A 157 -34.52 38.77 8.61
C GLY A 157 -33.09 39.08 9.09
N PRO A 158 -32.90 40.19 9.82
CA PRO A 158 -31.58 40.63 10.30
C PRO A 158 -30.95 39.72 11.36
N SER A 159 -31.73 38.80 11.92
CA SER A 159 -31.28 37.81 12.91
C SER A 159 -31.35 36.41 12.32
N TRP A 160 -30.45 35.53 12.79
CA TRP A 160 -30.45 34.12 12.43
C TRP A 160 -31.79 33.46 12.76
N GLN A 161 -32.35 32.75 11.79
CA GLN A 161 -33.57 31.97 11.92
C GLN A 161 -33.39 30.61 11.23
N THR A 162 -34.11 29.60 11.70
CA THR A 162 -34.09 28.27 11.10
C THR A 162 -35.25 28.10 10.13
N ILE A 163 -34.95 27.73 8.89
CA ILE A 163 -35.93 27.37 7.86
C ILE A 163 -35.93 25.85 7.72
N THR A 164 -37.12 25.25 7.72
CA THR A 164 -37.32 23.84 7.35
C THR A 164 -38.21 23.78 6.12
N VAL A 165 -37.69 23.23 5.03
CA VAL A 165 -38.38 23.01 3.77
C VAL A 165 -38.81 21.55 3.73
N ASN A 166 -40.10 21.26 3.90
CA ASN A 166 -40.57 19.88 3.75
C ASN A 166 -40.55 19.50 2.26
N LEU A 167 -39.98 18.33 1.96
CA LEU A 167 -39.83 17.82 0.60
C LEU A 167 -41.13 17.16 0.12
N ASN A 168 -42.19 17.97 0.02
CA ASN A 168 -43.50 17.56 -0.44
C ASN A 168 -44.11 18.61 -1.38
N GLU A 169 -45.13 18.22 -2.13
CA GLU A 169 -45.79 19.11 -3.11
C GLU A 169 -46.75 20.13 -2.47
N THR A 170 -46.96 20.10 -1.15
CA THR A 170 -47.74 21.14 -0.46
C THR A 170 -46.89 22.37 -0.16
N ASP A 171 -45.64 22.13 0.24
CA ASP A 171 -44.71 23.19 0.61
C ASP A 171 -44.00 23.74 -0.62
N LEU A 172 -43.50 22.85 -1.50
CA LEU A 172 -42.79 23.22 -2.72
C LEU A 172 -43.76 23.56 -3.86
N ALA A 173 -43.63 24.76 -4.41
CA ALA A 173 -44.29 25.15 -5.65
C ALA A 173 -43.45 24.72 -6.86
N TYR A 174 -44.06 24.18 -7.90
CA TYR A 174 -43.36 24.06 -9.18
C TYR A 174 -43.48 25.36 -9.97
N GLY A 175 -42.42 25.75 -10.66
CA GLY A 175 -42.30 27.05 -11.28
C GLY A 175 -41.44 27.07 -12.54
N TRP A 176 -41.47 28.23 -13.21
CA TRP A 176 -40.61 28.53 -14.36
C TRP A 176 -39.55 29.58 -13.97
N GLY A 177 -38.29 29.17 -13.84
CA GLY A 177 -37.18 30.03 -13.42
C GLY A 177 -37.38 30.61 -12.02
N ASN A 178 -37.88 31.85 -11.95
CA ASN A 178 -38.12 32.60 -10.70
C ASN A 178 -39.61 32.71 -10.36
N TYR A 179 -40.48 32.26 -11.27
CA TYR A 179 -41.93 32.36 -11.14
C TYR A 179 -42.48 31.16 -10.40
N ASN A 180 -43.05 31.39 -9.21
CA ASN A 180 -43.73 30.38 -8.40
C ASN A 180 -45.25 30.47 -8.60
N ASN A 181 -45.79 29.87 -9.66
CA ASN A 181 -47.23 29.94 -9.87
C ASN A 181 -47.98 28.91 -9.01
N LYS A 182 -48.14 29.18 -7.70
CA LYS A 182 -49.01 28.35 -6.83
C LYS A 182 -50.49 28.41 -7.24
N THR A 183 -50.90 29.22 -8.23
CA THR A 183 -52.33 29.52 -8.48
C THR A 183 -52.83 29.53 -9.93
N ASN A 184 -52.04 29.18 -10.96
CA ASN A 184 -52.56 29.10 -12.32
C ASN A 184 -52.31 27.73 -12.98
N PRO A 185 -53.28 26.80 -12.93
CA PRO A 185 -53.18 25.50 -13.58
C PRO A 185 -53.25 25.53 -15.12
N GLY A 186 -53.36 26.71 -15.75
CA GLY A 186 -53.51 26.87 -17.20
C GLY A 186 -52.25 27.30 -17.97
N ALA A 187 -51.08 27.40 -17.34
CA ALA A 187 -49.83 27.67 -18.07
C ALA A 187 -49.46 26.42 -18.91
N PRO A 188 -49.12 26.56 -20.22
CA PRO A 188 -48.84 25.43 -21.10
C PRO A 188 -47.79 24.44 -20.56
N ASP A 189 -46.84 24.93 -19.78
CA ASP A 189 -45.73 24.16 -19.21
C ASP A 189 -46.13 23.27 -18.03
N TRP A 190 -47.37 23.39 -17.53
CA TRP A 190 -47.81 22.65 -16.34
C TRP A 190 -48.10 21.17 -16.62
N ASN A 191 -48.43 20.84 -17.87
CA ASN A 191 -48.69 19.48 -18.32
C ASN A 191 -47.43 18.59 -18.32
N ASP A 192 -46.24 19.20 -18.24
CA ASP A 192 -44.94 18.52 -18.19
C ASP A 192 -44.32 18.53 -16.76
N LYS A 193 -45.14 18.65 -15.71
CA LYS A 193 -44.65 18.57 -14.32
C LYS A 193 -44.10 17.17 -14.01
N PRO A 194 -42.81 17.02 -13.67
CA PRO A 194 -42.30 15.77 -13.13
C PRO A 194 -42.80 15.60 -11.68
N PRO A 195 -43.16 14.38 -11.24
CA PRO A 195 -43.41 14.10 -9.82
C PRO A 195 -42.22 14.54 -8.97
N LEU A 196 -42.47 15.14 -7.79
CA LEU A 196 -41.37 15.59 -6.91
C LEU A 196 -40.42 14.43 -6.59
N SER A 197 -40.94 13.22 -6.36
CA SER A 197 -40.14 12.01 -6.12
C SER A 197 -39.15 11.69 -7.24
N GLN A 198 -39.45 12.05 -8.49
CA GLN A 198 -38.52 11.89 -9.60
C GLN A 198 -37.39 12.93 -9.53
N VAL A 199 -37.73 14.18 -9.23
CA VAL A 199 -36.73 15.26 -9.07
C VAL A 199 -35.79 14.96 -7.91
N LEU A 200 -36.33 14.47 -6.78
CA LEU A 200 -35.54 14.13 -5.59
C LEU A 200 -34.52 13.00 -5.82
N ARG A 201 -34.68 12.17 -6.87
CA ARG A 201 -33.71 11.09 -7.19
C ARG A 201 -32.47 11.56 -7.93
N GLY A 202 -32.44 12.82 -8.37
CA GLY A 202 -31.32 13.33 -9.15
C GLY A 202 -31.03 14.80 -8.88
N VAL A 203 -31.11 15.22 -7.63
CA VAL A 203 -30.84 16.61 -7.28
C VAL A 203 -29.36 16.91 -7.47
N GLU A 204 -29.04 17.92 -8.28
CA GLU A 204 -27.66 18.30 -8.58
C GLU A 204 -27.14 19.36 -7.60
N ALA A 205 -28.02 20.24 -7.10
CA ALA A 205 -27.64 21.34 -6.22
C ALA A 205 -28.82 21.83 -5.35
N PHE A 206 -28.48 22.42 -4.22
CA PHE A 206 -29.35 23.31 -3.45
C PHE A 206 -29.00 24.76 -3.79
N GLN A 207 -30.02 25.56 -4.10
CA GLN A 207 -29.82 26.93 -4.55
C GLN A 207 -30.72 27.91 -3.80
N TRP A 208 -30.20 29.10 -3.51
CA TRP A 208 -30.92 30.21 -2.92
C TRP A 208 -30.84 31.43 -3.82
N GLN A 209 -31.97 32.08 -4.09
CA GLN A 209 -32.02 33.14 -5.09
C GLN A 209 -33.01 34.26 -4.71
N THR A 210 -32.79 35.46 -5.23
CA THR A 210 -33.72 36.58 -5.09
C THR A 210 -35.07 36.32 -5.78
N VAL A 211 -36.14 36.81 -5.15
CA VAL A 211 -37.51 36.84 -5.74
C VAL A 211 -37.83 38.21 -6.33
N ASP A 212 -37.44 39.28 -5.63
CA ASP A 212 -37.57 40.65 -6.13
C ASP A 212 -36.72 40.81 -7.40
N GLN A 213 -37.26 41.49 -8.41
CA GLN A 213 -36.61 41.75 -9.70
C GLN A 213 -36.40 43.26 -9.92
N THR A 214 -36.68 44.07 -8.90
CA THR A 214 -36.60 45.53 -8.99
C THR A 214 -35.14 45.96 -9.09
N ALA A 215 -34.79 46.64 -10.17
CA ALA A 215 -33.46 47.21 -10.38
C ALA A 215 -33.06 48.10 -9.20
N GLY A 216 -31.82 47.95 -8.74
CA GLY A 216 -31.26 48.66 -7.60
C GLY A 216 -31.49 47.99 -6.25
N THR A 217 -32.27 46.90 -6.18
CA THR A 217 -32.50 46.15 -4.94
C THR A 217 -31.18 45.60 -4.39
N GLN A 218 -30.88 45.97 -3.15
CA GLN A 218 -29.73 45.45 -2.41
C GLN A 218 -30.02 44.04 -1.89
N VAL A 219 -28.98 43.21 -1.90
CA VAL A 219 -29.04 41.79 -1.52
C VAL A 219 -27.98 41.55 -0.45
N ASP A 220 -28.36 40.89 0.64
CA ASP A 220 -27.44 40.31 1.63
C ASP A 220 -28.11 39.08 2.23
N LEU A 221 -27.56 37.91 1.95
CA LEU A 221 -28.09 36.62 2.39
C LEU A 221 -26.95 35.78 2.94
N TRP A 222 -27.20 35.21 4.12
CA TRP A 222 -26.32 34.30 4.84
C TRP A 222 -27.04 32.97 5.03
N ILE A 223 -26.40 31.85 4.68
CA ILE A 223 -26.90 30.48 4.85
C ILE A 223 -25.90 29.68 5.68
N ASP A 224 -26.41 28.85 6.59
CA ASP A 224 -25.61 28.07 7.52
C ASP A 224 -26.35 26.77 7.95
N ASP A 225 -25.65 25.82 8.59
CA ASP A 225 -26.18 24.60 9.22
C ASP A 225 -27.20 23.82 8.36
N ILE A 226 -26.78 23.38 7.17
CA ILE A 226 -27.65 22.67 6.23
C ILE A 226 -27.70 21.18 6.56
N GLU A 227 -28.90 20.69 6.86
CA GLU A 227 -29.16 19.28 7.15
C GLU A 227 -30.40 18.76 6.42
N LEU A 228 -30.34 17.53 5.93
CA LEU A 228 -31.50 16.80 5.44
C LEU A 228 -32.10 15.98 6.60
N ILE A 229 -33.42 15.94 6.70
CA ILE A 229 -34.14 15.32 7.82
C ILE A 229 -34.90 14.08 7.33
N GLY A 230 -34.68 12.95 8.01
CA GLY A 230 -35.44 11.71 7.88
C GLY A 230 -34.80 10.68 6.93
N GLY A 231 -34.69 9.43 7.38
CA GLY A 231 -34.77 8.19 6.60
C GLY A 231 -33.85 7.90 5.39
N GLY A 232 -33.06 8.84 4.86
CA GLY A 232 -32.23 8.59 3.68
C GLY A 232 -31.15 7.52 3.93
N THR A 233 -31.12 6.47 3.11
CA THR A 233 -30.19 5.32 3.27
C THR A 233 -28.91 5.42 2.45
N THR A 234 -28.78 6.44 1.60
CA THR A 234 -27.64 6.61 0.69
C THR A 234 -27.01 7.98 0.86
N LEU A 235 -26.28 8.13 1.96
CA LEU A 235 -25.22 9.14 2.06
C LEU A 235 -24.02 8.67 1.25
N PRO A 236 -23.09 9.56 0.83
CA PRO A 236 -21.72 9.14 0.58
C PRO A 236 -21.31 8.29 1.78
N THR A 237 -20.94 7.03 1.55
CA THR A 237 -20.63 6.12 2.65
C THR A 237 -19.44 6.70 3.40
N LYS A 238 -19.70 7.34 4.56
CA LYS A 238 -18.63 7.63 5.51
C LYS A 238 -17.93 6.30 5.79
N PRO A 239 -16.60 6.28 5.88
CA PRO A 239 -15.89 5.10 6.34
C PRO A 239 -16.54 4.65 7.64
N SER A 240 -16.86 3.36 7.73
CA SER A 240 -17.25 2.77 9.01
C SER A 240 -15.98 2.26 9.68
N SER A 241 -15.96 2.30 11.02
CA SER A 241 -14.89 1.64 11.74
C SER A 241 -14.87 0.16 11.39
N THR A 242 -13.69 -0.39 11.13
CA THR A 242 -13.52 -1.80 10.82
C THR A 242 -12.62 -2.46 11.87
N PRO A 243 -12.63 -3.81 11.98
CA PRO A 243 -11.62 -4.52 12.75
C PRO A 243 -10.18 -4.32 12.25
N SER A 244 -10.00 -3.71 11.07
CA SER A 244 -8.70 -3.39 10.48
C SER A 244 -8.24 -1.96 10.72
N ASP A 245 -9.00 -1.15 11.48
CA ASP A 245 -8.59 0.19 11.88
C ASP A 245 -7.23 0.13 12.60
N GLY A 246 -6.28 0.94 12.14
CA GLY A 246 -4.94 0.98 12.70
C GLY A 246 -4.84 1.98 13.84
N LEU A 247 -4.32 1.55 14.98
CA LEU A 247 -4.04 2.43 16.11
C LEU A 247 -2.94 3.42 15.73
N ILE A 248 -3.27 4.71 15.72
CA ILE A 248 -2.28 5.79 15.63
C ILE A 248 -1.82 6.12 17.04
N ASP A 249 -2.76 6.41 17.92
CA ASP A 249 -2.45 6.67 19.33
C ASP A 249 -3.72 6.61 20.19
N ASN A 250 -3.65 5.89 21.31
CA ASN A 250 -4.68 5.89 22.35
C ASN A 250 -4.16 6.47 23.66
N LEU A 251 -2.91 6.95 23.71
CA LEU A 251 -2.32 7.74 24.80
C LEU A 251 -2.18 7.02 26.15
N GLU A 252 -2.61 5.76 26.24
CA GLU A 252 -2.68 5.00 27.49
C GLU A 252 -1.31 4.56 28.03
N ASP A 253 -0.25 4.67 27.23
CA ASP A 253 1.13 4.52 27.69
C ASP A 253 1.65 5.74 28.45
N GLY A 254 0.92 6.87 28.38
CA GLY A 254 1.18 8.07 29.16
C GLY A 254 2.43 8.84 28.73
N ASP A 255 2.96 8.57 27.54
CA ASP A 255 4.14 9.23 27.01
C ASP A 255 3.80 10.16 25.81
N ALA A 256 4.84 10.77 25.23
CA ALA A 256 4.67 11.71 24.13
C ALA A 256 4.70 11.05 22.75
N ALA A 257 4.93 9.74 22.67
CA ALA A 257 5.14 9.02 21.44
C ALA A 257 3.84 8.40 20.96
N ASN A 258 3.56 8.53 19.66
CA ASN A 258 2.49 7.76 19.06
C ASN A 258 2.98 6.36 18.64
N ASN A 259 2.05 5.50 18.25
CA ASN A 259 2.31 4.11 17.85
C ASN A 259 3.15 3.97 16.56
N LEU A 260 3.46 5.09 15.90
CA LEU A 260 4.33 5.16 14.71
C LEU A 260 5.69 5.83 15.02
N SER A 261 6.01 6.01 16.31
CA SER A 261 7.26 6.59 16.84
C SER A 261 7.45 8.09 16.58
N GLY A 262 6.45 8.79 16.09
CA GLY A 262 6.47 10.25 16.11
C GLY A 262 6.01 10.79 17.47
N TYR A 263 6.08 12.10 17.67
CA TYR A 263 5.87 12.71 18.98
C TYR A 263 4.81 13.80 18.96
N TRP A 264 4.12 13.95 20.09
CA TRP A 264 3.21 15.03 20.37
C TRP A 264 3.95 16.31 20.74
N PHE A 265 3.40 17.45 20.31
CA PHE A 265 3.96 18.77 20.57
C PHE A 265 2.87 19.85 20.53
N THR A 266 3.07 20.93 21.26
CA THR A 266 2.28 22.16 21.12
C THR A 266 3.04 23.21 20.33
N PHE A 267 2.31 24.04 19.60
CA PHE A 267 2.86 25.15 18.83
C PHE A 267 1.84 26.28 18.69
N ASN A 268 2.31 27.48 18.38
CA ASN A 268 1.48 28.67 18.24
C ASN A 268 2.06 29.62 17.18
N ASP A 269 1.38 30.75 16.99
CA ASP A 269 1.72 31.84 16.08
C ASP A 269 2.87 32.75 16.56
N SER A 270 3.55 32.43 17.66
CA SER A 270 4.55 33.34 18.26
C SER A 270 5.75 33.61 17.35
N ALA A 271 6.15 32.62 16.55
CA ALA A 271 7.21 32.76 15.54
C ALA A 271 6.80 33.70 14.38
N ASP A 272 5.49 33.83 14.13
CA ASP A 272 4.93 34.63 13.05
C ASP A 272 4.54 36.05 13.50
N GLY A 273 4.96 36.45 14.71
CA GLY A 273 4.64 37.74 15.32
C GLY A 273 3.28 37.81 16.01
N GLY A 274 2.63 36.65 16.19
CA GLY A 274 1.43 36.51 17.00
C GLY A 274 1.72 36.50 18.50
N ASN A 275 0.68 36.66 19.30
CA ASN A 275 0.78 36.75 20.77
C ASN A 275 -0.16 35.73 21.44
N THR A 276 -0.34 34.57 20.80
CA THR A 276 -1.13 33.48 21.36
C THR A 276 -0.27 32.65 22.31
N THR A 277 -0.75 32.38 23.51
CA THR A 277 -0.13 31.43 24.43
C THR A 277 -0.80 30.06 24.30
N VAL A 278 0.00 29.01 24.43
CA VAL A 278 -0.45 27.61 24.45
C VAL A 278 0.11 26.96 25.70
N ASN A 279 -0.66 26.06 26.30
CA ASN A 279 -0.27 25.26 27.45
C ASN A 279 -0.62 23.79 27.20
N PRO A 280 0.35 22.85 27.26
CA PRO A 280 1.76 23.05 27.58
C PRO A 280 2.49 24.03 26.65
N PRO A 281 3.51 24.79 27.12
CA PRO A 281 4.22 25.75 26.29
C PRO A 281 4.92 25.08 25.10
N GLN A 282 5.00 25.78 23.97
CA GLN A 282 5.74 25.30 22.81
C GLN A 282 7.20 24.96 23.17
N GLY A 283 7.70 23.84 22.66
CA GLY A 283 9.07 23.36 22.93
C GLY A 283 9.27 22.71 24.30
N SER A 284 8.20 22.53 25.09
CA SER A 284 8.23 21.65 26.26
C SER A 284 8.04 20.19 25.87
N ASP A 285 8.57 19.27 26.69
CA ASP A 285 8.29 17.84 26.56
C ASP A 285 6.79 17.61 26.82
N TYR A 286 6.03 17.40 25.75
CA TYR A 286 4.60 17.19 25.85
C TYR A 286 4.31 15.87 26.57
N GLN A 287 3.35 15.86 27.49
CA GLN A 287 2.91 14.62 28.17
C GLN A 287 1.38 14.65 28.32
N PRO A 288 0.67 13.56 27.96
CA PRO A 288 -0.75 13.45 28.21
C PRO A 288 -0.99 13.25 29.72
N THR A 289 -1.85 14.08 30.31
CA THR A 289 -2.00 14.16 31.77
C THR A 289 -3.45 14.20 32.26
N GLN A 290 -4.42 14.26 31.34
CA GLN A 290 -5.84 14.36 31.66
C GLN A 290 -6.57 13.04 31.38
N PRO A 291 -7.63 12.69 32.13
CA PRO A 291 -8.45 11.52 31.83
C PRO A 291 -9.08 11.60 30.43
N GLY A 292 -9.10 10.48 29.72
CA GLY A 292 -9.60 10.40 28.35
C GLY A 292 -11.05 9.95 28.21
N ALA A 293 -11.41 9.50 27.00
CA ALA A 293 -12.74 9.06 26.63
C ALA A 293 -13.08 7.66 27.16
N GLY A 294 -14.30 7.46 27.65
CA GLY A 294 -14.77 6.12 28.04
C GLY A 294 -14.06 5.52 29.28
N GLY A 295 -13.33 6.34 30.05
CA GLY A 295 -12.61 5.91 31.26
C GLY A 295 -11.14 5.59 31.04
N SER A 296 -10.56 5.93 29.89
CA SER A 296 -9.11 5.94 29.65
C SER A 296 -8.39 6.89 30.60
N SER A 297 -7.14 6.55 30.88
CA SER A 297 -6.31 7.22 31.88
C SER A 297 -5.76 8.54 31.36
N TYR A 298 -5.55 8.64 30.04
CA TYR A 298 -4.82 9.72 29.41
C TYR A 298 -5.51 10.22 28.15
N ALA A 299 -5.39 11.53 27.91
CA ALA A 299 -5.81 12.22 26.70
C ALA A 299 -4.86 13.38 26.42
N ALA A 300 -4.70 13.69 25.14
CA ALA A 300 -3.85 14.76 24.67
C ALA A 300 -4.69 16.03 24.70
N THR A 301 -4.28 16.97 25.54
CA THR A 301 -4.95 18.24 25.76
C THR A 301 -4.04 19.43 25.48
N PHE A 302 -4.64 20.54 25.06
CA PHE A 302 -4.02 21.84 25.15
C PHE A 302 -5.05 22.90 25.55
N SER A 303 -4.59 23.93 26.25
CA SER A 303 -5.35 25.16 26.46
C SER A 303 -4.62 26.32 25.81
N TRP A 304 -5.36 27.32 25.38
CA TRP A 304 -4.80 28.44 24.66
C TRP A 304 -5.43 29.76 25.09
N GLN A 305 -4.68 30.85 24.93
CA GLN A 305 -5.16 32.21 25.18
C GLN A 305 -4.59 33.17 24.13
N ILE A 306 -5.45 33.92 23.46
CA ILE A 306 -5.08 34.91 22.45
C ILE A 306 -5.09 36.29 23.11
N ALA A 307 -3.93 36.92 23.20
CA ALA A 307 -3.76 38.24 23.80
C ALA A 307 -3.52 39.33 22.72
N ASN A 308 -4.54 40.17 22.49
CA ASN A 308 -4.53 41.41 21.68
C ASN A 308 -4.70 41.24 20.13
N PRO A 309 -5.60 42.01 19.45
CA PRO A 309 -6.19 41.70 18.12
C PRO A 309 -5.37 41.97 16.85
N THR A 310 -4.16 42.53 16.93
CA THR A 310 -3.55 43.16 15.74
C THR A 310 -2.94 42.17 14.76
N TYR A 311 -2.72 40.92 15.17
CA TYR A 311 -2.27 39.86 14.27
C TYR A 311 -3.47 39.25 13.53
N ILE A 312 -3.35 39.11 12.21
CA ILE A 312 -4.50 38.82 11.34
C ILE A 312 -5.01 37.37 11.50
N ASN A 313 -4.16 36.42 11.90
CA ASN A 313 -4.47 34.98 11.94
C ASN A 313 -3.94 34.26 13.19
N PRO A 314 -4.35 34.63 14.42
CA PRO A 314 -3.78 34.03 15.61
C PRO A 314 -4.15 32.55 15.74
N TYR A 315 -3.19 31.70 16.13
CA TYR A 315 -3.43 30.27 16.34
C TYR A 315 -2.62 29.68 17.49
N ALA A 316 -3.21 28.65 18.10
CA ALA A 316 -2.55 27.69 18.98
C ALA A 316 -2.97 26.29 18.55
N ALA A 317 -2.07 25.33 18.70
CA ALA A 317 -2.32 23.99 18.25
C ALA A 317 -1.60 22.94 19.09
N LEU A 318 -2.16 21.74 19.02
CA LEU A 318 -1.56 20.50 19.45
C LEU A 318 -1.38 19.62 18.21
N GLY A 319 -0.20 19.07 18.01
CA GLY A 319 0.09 18.20 16.87
C GLY A 319 0.80 16.94 17.29
N THR A 320 0.74 15.94 16.42
CA THR A 320 1.61 14.77 16.48
C THR A 320 2.20 14.53 15.10
N ASN A 321 3.52 14.42 15.01
CA ASN A 321 4.17 13.93 13.79
C ASN A 321 3.91 12.44 13.73
N LEU A 322 3.57 11.89 12.57
CA LEU A 322 3.33 10.45 12.46
C LEU A 322 4.62 9.63 12.48
N THR A 323 5.77 10.23 12.25
CA THR A 323 7.07 9.57 12.29
C THR A 323 8.10 10.46 12.98
N PRO A 324 9.24 9.92 13.46
CA PRO A 324 10.32 10.73 14.03
C PRO A 324 10.84 11.84 13.10
N ASP A 325 11.48 12.86 13.67
CA ASP A 325 12.13 13.94 12.91
C ASP A 325 13.32 13.41 12.10
N GLY A 326 13.18 13.38 10.78
CA GLY A 326 14.21 12.95 9.83
C GLY A 326 13.62 12.42 8.52
N PRO A 327 14.32 12.45 7.38
CA PRO A 327 13.77 11.99 6.11
C PRO A 327 13.76 10.44 5.99
N PRO A 328 12.66 9.82 5.54
CA PRO A 328 11.35 10.43 5.26
C PRO A 328 10.54 10.66 6.54
N SER A 329 10.06 11.89 6.74
CA SER A 329 9.24 12.32 7.88
C SER A 329 7.74 12.14 7.60
N TYR A 330 7.34 11.00 7.02
CA TYR A 330 5.96 10.73 6.66
C TYR A 330 5.57 9.25 6.79
N ALA A 331 4.29 9.00 7.06
CA ALA A 331 3.65 7.70 7.08
C ALA A 331 2.84 7.43 5.79
N ASP A 332 2.80 6.17 5.36
CA ASP A 332 2.05 5.74 4.19
C ASP A 332 0.64 5.26 4.55
N GLY A 333 -0.35 6.07 4.20
CA GLY A 333 -1.79 5.82 4.32
C GLY A 333 -2.45 5.23 3.09
N SER A 334 -1.72 4.71 2.11
CA SER A 334 -2.30 4.11 0.91
C SER A 334 -3.36 3.04 1.20
N ASN A 335 -3.21 2.30 2.31
CA ASN A 335 -4.14 1.25 2.76
C ASN A 335 -5.31 1.76 3.62
N THR A 336 -5.46 3.06 3.82
CA THR A 336 -6.46 3.63 4.73
C THR A 336 -7.51 4.44 3.96
N THR A 337 -8.73 4.52 4.48
CA THR A 337 -9.85 5.25 3.87
C THR A 337 -10.19 6.56 4.58
N GLY A 338 -9.66 6.77 5.78
CA GLY A 338 -9.93 7.94 6.58
C GLY A 338 -9.25 7.92 7.95
N ILE A 339 -9.74 8.77 8.84
CA ILE A 339 -9.31 8.89 10.24
C ILE A 339 -10.52 8.88 11.17
N ARG A 340 -10.37 8.22 12.32
CA ARG A 340 -11.32 8.20 13.43
C ARG A 340 -10.64 8.73 14.67
N LEU A 341 -11.37 9.52 15.46
CA LEU A 341 -10.89 9.99 16.76
C LEU A 341 -12.05 10.32 17.70
N LYS A 342 -11.77 10.36 19.00
CA LYS A 342 -12.66 10.95 20.00
C LYS A 342 -12.11 12.29 20.43
N TYR A 343 -12.96 13.29 20.55
CA TYR A 343 -12.54 14.60 21.01
C TYR A 343 -13.57 15.27 21.91
N LYS A 344 -13.11 16.27 22.64
CA LYS A 344 -13.90 17.18 23.45
C LYS A 344 -13.33 18.58 23.26
N SER A 345 -14.20 19.57 23.06
CA SER A 345 -13.78 20.95 22.86
C SER A 345 -14.84 21.97 23.24
N ASP A 346 -14.40 23.10 23.78
CA ASP A 346 -15.25 24.26 24.06
C ASP A 346 -15.57 25.12 22.84
N ALA A 347 -14.87 24.90 21.72
CA ALA A 347 -14.99 25.70 20.51
C ALA A 347 -14.78 24.89 19.23
N HIS A 348 -15.07 25.51 18.09
CA HIS A 348 -14.65 24.99 16.80
C HIS A 348 -13.12 24.91 16.74
N HIS A 349 -12.62 23.77 16.29
CA HIS A 349 -11.22 23.54 16.00
C HIS A 349 -11.07 23.04 14.57
N ILE A 350 -9.84 23.05 14.07
CA ILE A 350 -9.49 22.54 12.75
C ILE A 350 -8.63 21.30 12.95
N LEU A 351 -9.03 20.19 12.35
CA LEU A 351 -8.19 19.00 12.19
C LEU A 351 -7.43 19.13 10.87
N LYS A 352 -6.10 19.18 10.94
CA LYS A 352 -5.22 19.25 9.78
C LYS A 352 -4.43 17.96 9.58
N ILE A 353 -4.28 17.57 8.31
CA ILE A 353 -3.44 16.48 7.85
C ILE A 353 -2.41 17.08 6.90
N ASN A 354 -1.16 17.16 7.34
CA ASN A 354 -0.09 17.70 6.51
C ASN A 354 0.52 16.59 5.68
N VAL A 355 0.65 16.81 4.37
CA VAL A 355 1.24 15.86 3.44
C VAL A 355 2.44 16.48 2.75
N ASN A 356 3.54 15.74 2.63
CA ASN A 356 4.68 16.17 1.82
C ASN A 356 4.63 15.55 0.44
N GLU A 357 4.55 16.36 -0.61
CA GLU A 357 4.74 15.90 -1.98
C GLU A 357 5.77 16.78 -2.68
N ASN A 358 6.86 16.17 -3.15
CA ASN A 358 7.96 16.86 -3.85
C ASN A 358 8.54 18.08 -3.09
N GLY A 359 8.59 18.03 -1.76
CA GLY A 359 9.11 19.11 -0.93
C GLY A 359 8.11 20.25 -0.68
N ILE A 360 6.87 20.10 -1.13
CA ILE A 360 5.76 20.99 -0.83
C ILE A 360 4.91 20.34 0.26
N GLU A 361 4.64 21.09 1.32
CA GLU A 361 3.70 20.69 2.38
C GLU A 361 2.29 21.15 2.00
N TYR A 362 1.36 20.20 1.97
CA TYR A 362 -0.04 20.39 1.66
C TYR A 362 -0.86 20.25 2.96
N PRO A 363 -1.39 21.35 3.51
CA PRO A 363 -2.07 21.36 4.80
C PRO A 363 -3.57 21.10 4.61
N TYR A 364 -3.94 19.83 4.39
CA TYR A 364 -5.35 19.48 4.26
C TYR A 364 -6.08 19.67 5.58
N GLN A 365 -7.34 20.11 5.57
CA GLN A 365 -8.07 20.44 6.79
C GLN A 365 -9.55 20.07 6.74
N VAL A 366 -10.15 19.89 7.92
CA VAL A 366 -11.59 19.77 8.14
C VAL A 366 -11.98 20.40 9.48
N GLY A 367 -13.21 20.88 9.61
CA GLY A 367 -13.73 21.48 10.84
C GLY A 367 -14.15 20.46 11.90
N LEU A 368 -13.89 20.77 13.17
CA LEU A 368 -14.34 20.03 14.35
C LEU A 368 -15.31 20.88 15.18
N PRO A 369 -16.62 20.56 15.18
CA PRO A 369 -17.63 21.25 16.00
C PRO A 369 -17.33 21.24 17.50
N PRO A 370 -17.71 22.26 18.31
CA PRO A 370 -17.58 22.17 19.76
C PRO A 370 -18.37 20.97 20.29
N SER A 371 -17.84 20.34 21.32
CA SER A 371 -18.49 19.23 22.02
C SER A 371 -18.03 19.24 23.47
N THR A 372 -18.95 19.57 24.40
CA THR A 372 -18.66 19.54 25.84
C THR A 372 -18.55 18.13 26.40
N ASP A 373 -19.07 17.14 25.68
CA ASP A 373 -18.92 15.71 25.96
C ASP A 373 -17.94 15.08 24.95
N TRP A 374 -17.38 13.92 25.30
CA TRP A 374 -16.57 13.14 24.36
C TRP A 374 -17.42 12.72 23.16
N LYS A 375 -16.98 13.10 21.97
CA LYS A 375 -17.63 12.80 20.70
C LYS A 375 -16.67 12.04 19.80
N GLU A 376 -17.12 10.90 19.27
CA GLU A 376 -16.42 10.17 18.23
C GLU A 376 -16.79 10.73 16.85
N VAL A 377 -15.79 10.91 15.99
CA VAL A 377 -15.96 11.32 14.60
C VAL A 377 -15.14 10.43 13.69
N ILE A 378 -15.66 10.21 12.48
CA ILE A 378 -14.98 9.51 11.39
C ILE A 378 -15.03 10.41 10.15
N PHE A 379 -13.87 10.69 9.58
CA PHE A 379 -13.71 11.44 8.35
C PHE A 379 -13.04 10.57 7.28
N SER A 380 -13.60 10.55 6.08
CA SER A 380 -12.90 10.07 4.89
C SER A 380 -11.77 11.01 4.48
N TRP A 381 -10.77 10.50 3.78
CA TRP A 381 -9.73 11.37 3.22
C TRP A 381 -10.26 12.41 2.23
N ASP A 382 -11.39 12.15 1.57
CA ASP A 382 -12.01 13.09 0.63
C ASP A 382 -12.74 14.25 1.30
N GLU A 383 -13.03 14.17 2.61
CA GLU A 383 -13.60 15.27 3.40
C GLU A 383 -12.56 16.33 3.76
N PHE A 384 -11.27 16.04 3.59
CA PHE A 384 -10.21 16.99 3.86
C PHE A 384 -9.85 17.82 2.63
N VAL A 385 -9.78 19.13 2.82
CA VAL A 385 -9.63 20.10 1.73
C VAL A 385 -8.42 20.99 1.93
N LEU A 386 -7.86 21.54 0.85
CA LEU A 386 -6.80 22.54 0.94
C LEU A 386 -7.40 23.90 1.30
N PRO A 387 -6.81 24.65 2.24
CA PRO A 387 -7.32 25.96 2.61
C PRO A 387 -7.16 26.97 1.46
N ALA A 388 -8.12 27.90 1.36
CA ALA A 388 -8.18 28.88 0.28
C ALA A 388 -6.90 29.72 0.12
N TRP A 389 -6.29 30.16 1.24
CA TRP A 389 -5.04 30.91 1.22
C TRP A 389 -3.90 30.13 0.54
N PHE A 390 -3.80 28.83 0.80
CA PHE A 390 -2.75 27.98 0.22
C PHE A 390 -2.94 27.83 -1.28
N MET A 391 -4.18 27.62 -1.73
CA MET A 391 -4.50 27.54 -3.15
C MET A 391 -4.20 28.86 -3.88
N GLN A 392 -4.51 29.99 -3.24
CA GLN A 392 -4.27 31.33 -3.78
C GLN A 392 -2.76 31.64 -3.89
N GLU A 393 -1.99 31.42 -2.83
CA GLU A 393 -0.54 31.66 -2.81
C GLU A 393 0.22 30.80 -3.82
N ARG A 394 -0.25 29.57 -4.05
CA ARG A 394 0.37 28.63 -4.99
C ARG A 394 -0.14 28.75 -6.42
N GLY A 395 -1.09 29.65 -6.69
CA GLY A 395 -1.69 29.81 -8.01
C GLY A 395 -2.40 28.54 -8.51
N LEU A 396 -2.89 27.70 -7.59
CA LEU A 396 -3.55 26.41 -7.90
C LEU A 396 -5.05 26.57 -8.21
N ALA A 397 -5.43 27.74 -8.71
CA ALA A 397 -6.79 28.13 -9.04
C ALA A 397 -7.30 27.42 -10.31
N GLY A 398 -8.29 26.52 -10.18
CA GLY A 398 -9.00 25.90 -11.32
C GLY A 398 -9.66 24.54 -11.02
N VAL A 399 -10.72 24.22 -11.77
CA VAL A 399 -11.56 23.00 -11.63
C VAL A 399 -10.74 21.69 -11.73
N ASP A 400 -9.65 21.69 -12.51
CA ASP A 400 -8.76 20.54 -12.67
C ASP A 400 -7.79 20.36 -11.50
N ALA A 401 -7.51 21.41 -10.73
CA ALA A 401 -6.62 21.32 -9.57
C ALA A 401 -7.33 20.66 -8.38
N MET A 402 -8.57 21.01 -8.07
CA MET A 402 -9.31 20.44 -6.92
C MET A 402 -9.62 18.94 -7.08
N ASN A 403 -9.98 18.48 -8.28
CA ASN A 403 -10.19 17.05 -8.54
C ASN A 403 -8.88 16.25 -8.49
N ASN A 404 -7.76 16.86 -8.89
CA ASN A 404 -6.45 16.22 -8.86
C ASN A 404 -5.73 16.37 -7.51
N LEU A 405 -6.18 17.28 -6.63
CA LEU A 405 -5.56 17.61 -5.34
C LEU A 405 -6.23 16.95 -4.12
N LYS A 406 -7.06 15.91 -4.28
CA LYS A 406 -7.66 15.23 -3.12
C LYS A 406 -6.61 14.60 -2.19
N LEU A 407 -6.87 14.60 -0.87
CA LEU A 407 -5.99 13.90 0.08
C LEU A 407 -6.00 12.39 -0.15
N SER A 408 -7.11 11.80 -0.60
CA SER A 408 -7.17 10.35 -0.90
C SER A 408 -6.18 9.90 -1.98
N THR A 409 -5.73 10.80 -2.86
CA THR A 409 -4.71 10.51 -3.89
C THR A 409 -3.29 10.82 -3.42
N ARG A 410 -3.12 11.39 -2.22
CA ARG A 410 -1.84 11.84 -1.63
C ARG A 410 -1.53 11.31 -0.23
N LYS A 411 -2.40 10.46 0.29
CA LYS A 411 -2.31 9.87 1.62
C LYS A 411 -1.08 8.97 1.84
N ASN A 412 -0.24 8.76 0.83
CA ASN A 412 1.00 7.96 0.95
C ASN A 412 2.17 8.70 1.60
N ARG A 413 2.01 10.00 1.91
CA ARG A 413 3.08 10.84 2.51
C ARG A 413 2.57 11.77 3.62
N ILE A 414 1.72 11.26 4.51
CA ILE A 414 1.17 12.04 5.63
C ILE A 414 2.26 12.27 6.69
N MET A 415 2.60 13.52 6.95
CA MET A 415 3.62 13.91 7.93
C MET A 415 3.08 13.97 9.35
N SER A 416 1.96 14.65 9.54
CA SER A 416 1.47 15.00 10.87
C SER A 416 -0.02 15.24 10.89
N ILE A 417 -0.57 15.13 12.10
CA ILE A 417 -1.96 15.43 12.42
C ILE A 417 -1.96 16.58 13.41
N HIS A 418 -2.61 17.70 13.07
CA HIS A 418 -2.69 18.87 13.96
C HIS A 418 -4.15 19.17 14.34
N PHE A 419 -4.34 19.57 15.59
CA PHE A 419 -5.57 20.11 16.15
C PHE A 419 -5.35 21.57 16.48
N GLN A 420 -5.89 22.46 15.65
CA GLN A 420 -5.61 23.89 15.71
C GLN A 420 -6.85 24.68 16.14
N SER A 421 -6.66 25.72 16.95
CA SER A 421 -7.73 26.68 17.26
C SER A 421 -8.21 27.37 15.98
N ALA A 422 -9.52 27.53 15.81
CA ALA A 422 -10.06 28.24 14.67
C ALA A 422 -9.73 29.75 14.78
N PRO A 423 -8.90 30.32 13.88
CA PRO A 423 -8.31 31.65 14.04
C PRO A 423 -9.36 32.78 14.06
N VAL A 424 -10.52 32.57 13.41
CA VAL A 424 -11.54 33.61 13.23
C VAL A 424 -12.32 33.95 14.51
N ARG A 425 -12.57 32.97 15.41
CA ARG A 425 -13.35 33.21 16.64
C ARG A 425 -12.72 34.25 17.57
N TYR A 426 -11.41 34.41 17.49
CA TYR A 426 -10.62 35.04 18.56
C TYR A 426 -9.75 36.19 18.06
N LYS A 427 -10.05 36.71 16.86
CA LYS A 427 -9.43 37.93 16.34
C LYS A 427 -9.44 39.07 17.36
N ASN A 428 -10.38 39.10 18.33
CA ASN A 428 -10.46 40.10 19.39
C ASN A 428 -10.07 39.60 20.81
N GLY A 429 -9.31 38.51 20.88
CA GLY A 429 -8.97 37.82 22.12
C GLY A 429 -9.90 36.64 22.43
N GLY A 430 -9.44 35.74 23.30
CA GLY A 430 -10.20 34.56 23.71
C GLY A 430 -9.32 33.52 24.39
N SER A 431 -9.94 32.54 25.02
CA SER A 431 -9.25 31.38 25.59
C SER A 431 -10.12 30.14 25.44
N GLY A 432 -9.49 28.97 25.38
CA GLY A 432 -10.23 27.71 25.30
C GLY A 432 -9.35 26.49 25.49
N THR A 433 -9.98 25.34 25.25
CA THR A 433 -9.47 24.00 25.55
C THR A 433 -9.89 22.99 24.49
N PHE A 434 -8.99 22.06 24.24
CA PHE A 434 -9.23 20.93 23.35
C PHE A 434 -8.61 19.68 23.96
N ALA A 435 -9.30 18.55 23.80
CA ALA A 435 -8.84 17.23 24.17
C ALA A 435 -9.14 16.24 23.04
N VAL A 436 -8.21 15.34 22.77
CA VAL A 436 -8.36 14.23 21.83
C VAL A 436 -7.85 12.93 22.45
N ASP A 437 -8.49 11.85 22.05
CA ASP A 437 -8.19 10.48 22.48
C ASP A 437 -8.59 9.49 21.37
N ASP A 438 -8.14 8.24 21.49
CA ASP A 438 -8.54 7.11 20.64
C ASP A 438 -8.43 7.42 19.13
N ILE A 439 -7.23 7.73 18.65
CA ILE A 439 -6.95 8.11 17.27
C ILE A 439 -6.58 6.87 16.45
N TYR A 440 -7.32 6.65 15.37
CA TYR A 440 -7.15 5.50 14.48
C TYR A 440 -7.18 5.93 13.01
N SER A 441 -6.38 5.28 12.17
CA SER A 441 -6.63 5.25 10.73
C SER A 441 -7.74 4.25 10.42
N VAL A 442 -8.61 4.57 9.47
CA VAL A 442 -9.79 3.74 9.15
C VAL A 442 -9.50 2.80 7.99
N GLY A 443 -9.96 1.55 8.09
CA GLY A 443 -9.91 0.55 7.02
C GLY A 443 -8.56 -0.16 6.88
N GLY A 444 -7.50 0.36 7.51
CA GLY A 444 -6.16 -0.22 7.55
C GLY A 444 -5.26 0.56 8.49
N ALA A 445 -4.05 0.04 8.73
CA ALA A 445 -3.01 0.75 9.46
C ALA A 445 -2.13 1.56 8.52
N PHE A 446 -1.60 2.68 9.03
CA PHE A 446 -0.47 3.34 8.39
C PHE A 446 0.71 2.37 8.33
N ALA A 447 1.31 2.25 7.16
CA ALA A 447 2.61 1.61 7.05
C ALA A 447 3.65 2.64 7.48
N GLY A 448 4.29 2.40 8.63
CA GLY A 448 5.55 3.05 8.93
C GLY A 448 6.53 2.69 7.81
N SER A 449 7.24 3.68 7.26
CA SER A 449 8.41 3.43 6.41
C SER A 449 9.33 2.49 7.19
N SER A 450 9.34 1.21 6.82
CA SER A 450 9.93 0.13 7.61
C SER A 450 11.40 0.42 7.94
N GLY A 451 11.68 0.53 9.23
CA GLY A 451 13.03 0.53 9.79
C GLY A 451 12.97 0.14 11.26
N GLY A 452 12.59 -1.11 11.55
CA GLY A 452 12.54 -1.60 12.93
C GLY A 452 13.92 -1.84 13.52
N GLY A 453 14.22 -1.14 14.63
CA GLY A 453 14.91 -1.71 15.80
C GLY A 453 16.37 -1.36 16.03
N GLY A 454 16.60 -0.28 16.79
CA GLY A 454 17.77 -0.15 17.70
C GLY A 454 18.91 0.77 17.27
N GLY A 455 18.78 2.06 17.59
CA GLY A 455 19.91 3.00 17.68
C GLY A 455 20.13 3.86 16.43
N GLY A 456 19.76 5.15 16.50
CA GLY A 456 20.20 6.23 15.62
C GLY A 456 20.30 5.88 14.12
N GLY A 457 19.19 5.89 13.38
CA GLY A 457 19.18 5.55 11.96
C GLY A 457 19.45 6.76 11.06
N VAL A 458 20.67 6.87 10.51
CA VAL A 458 21.02 7.77 9.41
C VAL A 458 20.08 7.52 8.21
N PRO A 459 19.58 8.54 7.46
CA PRO A 459 18.64 8.35 6.35
C PRO A 459 19.13 7.29 5.37
N THR A 460 18.27 6.53 4.66
CA THR A 460 18.74 5.49 3.73
C THR A 460 18.32 5.70 2.28
N TYR A 461 19.14 5.24 1.33
CA TYR A 461 18.95 5.35 -0.11
C TYR A 461 19.09 3.99 -0.79
N THR A 462 18.31 3.76 -1.84
CA THR A 462 18.41 2.56 -2.68
C THR A 462 19.45 2.74 -3.79
N LEU A 463 20.24 1.68 -4.03
CA LEU A 463 21.14 1.59 -5.16
C LEU A 463 20.66 0.50 -6.11
N THR A 464 20.05 0.91 -7.21
CA THR A 464 19.67 0.04 -8.31
C THR A 464 20.86 -0.13 -9.24
N VAL A 465 21.28 -1.37 -9.46
CA VAL A 465 22.36 -1.69 -10.40
C VAL A 465 21.79 -2.51 -11.54
N ASN A 466 21.88 -1.98 -12.74
CA ASN A 466 21.51 -2.68 -13.96
C ASN A 466 22.76 -3.24 -14.64
N VAL A 467 22.60 -4.34 -15.35
CA VAL A 467 23.67 -4.95 -16.14
C VAL A 467 23.21 -5.11 -17.59
N VAL A 468 24.03 -4.62 -18.52
CA VAL A 468 23.84 -4.81 -19.96
C VAL A 468 25.03 -5.62 -20.48
N GLY A 469 24.76 -6.74 -21.16
CA GLY A 469 25.79 -7.70 -21.60
C GLY A 469 26.07 -8.80 -20.57
N ASN A 470 27.08 -9.64 -20.81
CA ASN A 470 27.41 -10.78 -19.94
C ASN A 470 28.44 -10.39 -18.88
N GLY A 471 27.95 -10.10 -17.70
CA GLY A 471 28.77 -9.83 -16.53
C GLY A 471 27.91 -9.75 -15.29
N THR A 472 28.55 -9.50 -14.17
CA THR A 472 27.86 -9.28 -12.89
C THR A 472 28.42 -8.04 -12.23
N VAL A 473 27.63 -7.43 -11.36
CA VAL A 473 28.09 -6.35 -10.50
C VAL A 473 27.81 -6.76 -9.07
N THR A 474 28.84 -6.75 -8.24
CA THR A 474 28.69 -6.87 -6.79
C THR A 474 28.75 -5.49 -6.15
N LYS A 475 27.95 -5.32 -5.11
CA LYS A 475 27.96 -4.14 -4.25
C LYS A 475 28.69 -4.52 -2.97
N ASN A 476 29.53 -3.65 -2.45
CA ASN A 476 30.14 -3.83 -1.13
C ASN A 476 30.08 -2.52 -0.33
N PRO A 477 29.31 -2.47 0.76
CA PRO A 477 28.43 -3.54 1.27
C PRO A 477 27.29 -3.86 0.29
N ASP A 478 26.72 -5.08 0.32
CA ASP A 478 25.52 -5.41 -0.46
C ASP A 478 24.29 -5.32 0.44
N LYS A 479 23.60 -4.19 0.32
CA LYS A 479 22.40 -3.89 1.10
C LYS A 479 21.24 -3.55 0.17
N THR A 480 20.03 -3.82 0.64
CA THR A 480 18.78 -3.40 -0.01
C THR A 480 18.60 -1.88 0.05
N VAL A 481 19.14 -1.25 1.09
CA VAL A 481 19.19 0.21 1.33
C VAL A 481 20.50 0.57 2.04
N TYR A 482 21.03 1.76 1.79
CA TYR A 482 22.31 2.25 2.31
C TYR A 482 22.11 3.53 3.09
N ASN A 483 22.80 3.72 4.21
CA ASN A 483 22.70 4.97 4.95
C ASN A 483 23.22 6.17 4.12
N ALA A 484 22.78 7.37 4.46
CA ALA A 484 23.14 8.60 3.80
C ALA A 484 24.61 8.92 4.10
N GLY A 485 25.38 9.20 3.05
CA GLY A 485 26.83 9.32 3.13
C GLY A 485 27.56 7.97 3.12
N GLU A 486 26.86 6.83 3.14
CA GLU A 486 27.49 5.52 3.07
C GLU A 486 28.15 5.31 1.70
N GLN A 487 29.40 4.85 1.70
CA GLN A 487 30.13 4.56 0.49
C GLN A 487 29.91 3.11 0.06
N VAL A 488 29.53 2.93 -1.19
CA VAL A 488 29.29 1.62 -1.81
C VAL A 488 30.28 1.42 -2.93
N THR A 489 31.05 0.33 -2.86
CA THR A 489 31.96 -0.05 -3.93
C THR A 489 31.26 -1.01 -4.87
N LEU A 490 31.11 -0.61 -6.13
CA LEU A 490 30.61 -1.42 -7.21
C LEU A 490 31.79 -2.07 -7.95
N THR A 491 31.77 -3.39 -8.03
CA THR A 491 32.78 -4.16 -8.78
C THR A 491 32.09 -4.87 -9.93
N ALA A 492 32.38 -4.43 -11.16
CA ALA A 492 31.96 -5.13 -12.37
C ALA A 492 32.89 -6.31 -12.63
N THR A 493 32.34 -7.52 -12.69
CA THR A 493 33.09 -8.74 -13.07
C THR A 493 32.58 -9.21 -14.42
N PRO A 494 33.38 -9.10 -15.50
CA PRO A 494 32.98 -9.63 -16.79
C PRO A 494 32.71 -11.13 -16.71
N GLY A 495 31.63 -11.57 -17.36
CA GLY A 495 31.37 -12.99 -17.53
C GLY A 495 32.34 -13.62 -18.53
N PRO A 496 32.37 -14.96 -18.66
CA PRO A 496 33.27 -15.63 -19.60
C PRO A 496 33.16 -15.08 -21.03
N GLY A 497 34.29 -14.60 -21.57
CA GLY A 497 34.37 -14.06 -22.93
C GLY A 497 33.78 -12.64 -23.11
N ALA A 498 33.40 -11.98 -22.02
CA ALA A 498 32.99 -10.58 -22.03
C ALA A 498 34.10 -9.66 -21.48
N THR A 499 34.04 -8.38 -21.81
CA THR A 499 34.88 -7.32 -21.25
C THR A 499 34.01 -6.20 -20.67
N PHE A 500 34.41 -5.63 -19.55
CA PHE A 500 33.72 -4.48 -18.97
C PHE A 500 34.03 -3.23 -19.81
N VAL A 501 32.99 -2.54 -20.26
CA VAL A 501 33.09 -1.35 -21.12
C VAL A 501 33.04 -0.07 -20.30
N GLY A 502 32.15 0.01 -19.30
CA GLY A 502 32.01 1.19 -18.45
C GLY A 502 30.68 1.27 -17.70
N TRP A 503 30.60 2.25 -16.82
CA TRP A 503 29.42 2.63 -16.02
C TRP A 503 28.64 3.76 -16.70
N SER A 504 27.32 3.77 -16.51
CA SER A 504 26.41 4.84 -16.92
C SER A 504 25.25 5.02 -15.94
N GLY A 505 24.46 6.10 -16.08
CA GLY A 505 23.38 6.45 -15.15
C GLY A 505 23.83 7.50 -14.13
N SER A 506 23.57 7.25 -12.84
CA SER A 506 23.93 8.17 -11.74
C SER A 506 25.45 8.32 -11.53
N VAL A 507 26.26 7.42 -12.11
CA VAL A 507 27.72 7.57 -12.24
C VAL A 507 28.16 7.12 -13.64
N THR A 508 29.24 7.72 -14.15
CA THR A 508 29.77 7.45 -15.49
C THR A 508 31.28 7.22 -15.45
N GLY A 509 31.82 6.48 -16.42
CA GLY A 509 33.27 6.28 -16.60
C GLY A 509 33.67 4.80 -16.71
N THR A 510 34.95 4.53 -16.87
CA THR A 510 35.49 3.17 -17.12
C THR A 510 36.24 2.56 -15.94
N GLN A 511 36.37 3.30 -14.83
CA GLN A 511 37.06 2.85 -13.63
C GLN A 511 36.33 1.69 -12.95
N ASN A 512 37.04 0.60 -12.63
CA ASN A 512 36.47 -0.58 -11.99
C ASN A 512 37.49 -1.23 -11.04
N PRO A 513 37.18 -1.39 -9.75
CA PRO A 513 35.91 -1.02 -9.08
C PRO A 513 35.71 0.49 -8.95
N ILE A 514 34.45 0.92 -8.79
CA ILE A 514 34.06 2.31 -8.56
C ILE A 514 33.37 2.46 -7.20
N THR A 515 33.75 3.46 -6.41
CA THR A 515 33.10 3.76 -5.14
C THR A 515 32.19 4.96 -5.30
N ILE A 516 30.95 4.84 -4.80
CA ILE A 516 29.93 5.87 -4.89
C ILE A 516 29.39 6.19 -3.50
N THR A 517 29.12 7.46 -3.22
CA THR A 517 28.48 7.90 -1.96
C THR A 517 26.97 7.90 -2.13
N MET A 518 26.24 7.31 -1.20
CA MET A 518 24.78 7.27 -1.22
C MET A 518 24.22 8.55 -0.59
N ASP A 519 23.90 9.52 -1.43
CA ASP A 519 23.30 10.82 -1.06
C ASP A 519 21.88 11.01 -1.64
N SER A 520 21.41 10.02 -2.39
CA SER A 520 20.15 9.97 -3.13
C SER A 520 19.94 8.53 -3.63
N ASN A 521 18.72 8.20 -4.08
CA ASN A 521 18.50 6.96 -4.81
C ASN A 521 19.29 7.00 -6.13
N LYS A 522 20.12 6.00 -6.37
CA LYS A 522 20.99 5.93 -7.55
C LYS A 522 20.64 4.74 -8.42
N THR A 523 20.65 4.96 -9.72
CA THR A 523 20.55 3.90 -10.73
C THR A 523 21.82 3.91 -11.55
N VAL A 524 22.60 2.83 -11.44
CA VAL A 524 23.89 2.68 -12.13
C VAL A 524 23.82 1.47 -13.06
N THR A 525 24.23 1.64 -14.31
CA THR A 525 24.26 0.55 -15.29
C THR A 525 25.69 0.19 -15.63
N ALA A 526 26.09 -1.06 -15.41
CA ALA A 526 27.32 -1.63 -15.94
C ALA A 526 27.09 -2.19 -17.34
N THR A 527 27.92 -1.78 -18.30
CA THR A 527 27.88 -2.33 -19.66
C THR A 527 29.10 -3.22 -19.88
N PHE A 528 28.83 -4.44 -20.35
CA PHE A 528 29.82 -5.42 -20.79
C PHE A 528 29.64 -5.64 -22.30
N SER A 529 30.74 -5.75 -23.05
CA SER A 529 30.71 -6.13 -24.45
C SER A 529 31.28 -7.53 -24.64
N GLY A 530 30.69 -8.31 -25.54
CA GLY A 530 30.97 -9.74 -25.70
C GLY A 530 30.14 -10.64 -24.78
N GLY A 531 30.27 -11.97 -24.96
CA GLY A 531 29.71 -12.96 -24.06
C GLY A 531 28.21 -13.29 -24.20
N GLN A 532 27.59 -13.28 -25.38
CA GLN A 532 26.32 -14.02 -25.55
C GLN A 532 26.57 -15.48 -25.08
N THR A 533 25.78 -16.00 -24.13
CA THR A 533 25.86 -17.42 -23.75
C THR A 533 25.44 -18.22 -24.96
N GLN A 534 26.42 -18.70 -25.71
CA GLN A 534 26.16 -19.58 -26.83
C GLN A 534 25.46 -20.81 -26.27
N THR A 535 24.21 -21.02 -26.68
CA THR A 535 23.47 -22.23 -26.36
C THR A 535 23.66 -23.25 -27.46
N TYR A 536 23.60 -24.52 -27.08
CA TYR A 536 23.76 -25.65 -27.97
C TYR A 536 22.67 -26.69 -27.78
N THR A 537 22.29 -27.34 -28.87
CA THR A 537 21.34 -28.47 -28.88
C THR A 537 22.07 -29.81 -28.81
N LEU A 538 21.47 -30.77 -28.13
CA LEU A 538 21.96 -32.16 -28.02
C LEU A 538 20.90 -33.12 -28.56
N THR A 539 21.18 -33.70 -29.72
CA THR A 539 20.38 -34.78 -30.30
C THR A 539 20.95 -36.13 -29.88
N VAL A 540 20.09 -37.06 -29.46
CA VAL A 540 20.50 -38.42 -29.09
C VAL A 540 19.72 -39.44 -29.91
N ASN A 541 20.45 -40.27 -30.64
CA ASN A 541 19.91 -41.34 -31.48
C ASN A 541 20.16 -42.71 -30.84
N VAL A 542 19.34 -43.70 -31.23
CA VAL A 542 19.47 -45.10 -30.84
C VAL A 542 19.60 -45.95 -32.10
N SER A 543 20.63 -46.81 -32.16
CA SER A 543 20.90 -47.69 -33.30
C SER A 543 21.16 -49.14 -32.83
N PRO A 544 20.46 -50.16 -33.37
CA PRO A 544 19.29 -50.05 -34.24
C PRO A 544 18.10 -49.45 -33.48
N THR A 545 17.15 -48.87 -34.20
CA THR A 545 15.89 -48.38 -33.60
C THR A 545 15.21 -49.51 -32.81
N GLY A 546 14.87 -49.24 -31.55
CA GLY A 546 14.29 -50.24 -30.64
C GLY A 546 15.32 -51.09 -29.88
N GLY A 547 16.62 -50.95 -30.13
CA GLY A 547 17.68 -51.67 -29.40
C GLY A 547 17.87 -51.23 -27.94
N GLY A 548 17.31 -50.08 -27.55
CA GLY A 548 17.37 -49.55 -26.19
C GLY A 548 16.78 -48.15 -26.07
N THR A 549 16.99 -47.52 -24.93
CA THR A 549 16.63 -46.12 -24.66
C THR A 549 17.82 -45.36 -24.08
N VAL A 550 17.75 -44.02 -24.11
CA VAL A 550 18.76 -43.14 -23.49
C VAL A 550 18.07 -42.11 -22.63
N THR A 551 18.54 -41.95 -21.38
CA THR A 551 18.14 -40.85 -20.50
C THR A 551 19.21 -39.77 -20.47
N LYS A 552 18.80 -38.50 -20.38
CA LYS A 552 19.70 -37.33 -20.23
C LYS A 552 19.57 -36.76 -18.84
N ASN A 553 20.67 -36.27 -18.26
CA ASN A 553 20.65 -35.55 -16.99
C ASN A 553 21.72 -34.43 -16.99
N PRO A 554 21.34 -33.14 -16.89
CA PRO A 554 19.95 -32.65 -16.90
C PRO A 554 19.28 -32.88 -18.27
N ASP A 555 17.97 -33.08 -18.31
CA ASP A 555 17.21 -33.17 -19.56
C ASP A 555 16.65 -31.79 -19.92
N LYS A 556 17.28 -31.13 -20.90
CA LYS A 556 16.93 -29.79 -21.37
C LYS A 556 16.81 -29.76 -22.89
N THR A 557 16.05 -28.78 -23.39
CA THR A 557 15.91 -28.49 -24.81
C THR A 557 17.13 -27.79 -25.41
N VAL A 558 17.82 -26.96 -24.62
CA VAL A 558 19.10 -26.32 -24.95
C VAL A 558 20.01 -26.30 -23.73
N TYR A 559 21.33 -26.32 -23.96
CA TYR A 559 22.37 -26.31 -22.94
C TYR A 559 23.29 -25.11 -23.13
N ASN A 560 23.76 -24.52 -22.03
CA ASN A 560 24.72 -23.43 -22.12
C ASN A 560 26.10 -23.95 -22.55
N SER A 561 26.90 -23.13 -23.23
CA SER A 561 28.30 -23.45 -23.51
C SER A 561 29.05 -23.80 -22.23
N GLY A 562 29.74 -24.94 -22.21
CA GLY A 562 30.44 -25.49 -21.05
C GLY A 562 29.58 -26.34 -20.11
N GLU A 563 28.26 -26.42 -20.32
CA GLU A 563 27.39 -27.28 -19.51
C GLU A 563 27.68 -28.76 -19.76
N THR A 564 27.70 -29.57 -18.70
CA THR A 564 27.97 -31.01 -18.81
C THR A 564 26.68 -31.83 -18.69
N VAL A 565 26.43 -32.71 -19.65
CA VAL A 565 25.25 -33.58 -19.73
C VAL A 565 25.69 -35.03 -19.56
N THR A 566 25.00 -35.77 -18.70
CA THR A 566 25.17 -37.21 -18.55
C THR A 566 24.13 -37.96 -19.37
N LEU A 567 24.59 -38.84 -20.25
CA LEU A 567 23.78 -39.79 -20.99
C LEU A 567 23.89 -41.17 -20.36
N THR A 568 22.77 -41.87 -20.20
CA THR A 568 22.75 -43.28 -19.74
C THR A 568 21.98 -44.13 -20.74
N ALA A 569 22.64 -45.14 -21.30
CA ALA A 569 22.05 -46.10 -22.22
C ALA A 569 21.44 -47.28 -21.45
N ILE A 570 20.19 -47.62 -21.79
CA ILE A 570 19.45 -48.72 -21.20
C ILE A 570 19.10 -49.68 -22.35
N PRO A 571 19.77 -50.84 -22.46
CA PRO A 571 19.47 -51.81 -23.50
C PRO A 571 18.04 -52.35 -23.39
N ALA A 572 17.41 -52.59 -24.53
CA ALA A 572 16.16 -53.35 -24.60
C ALA A 572 16.42 -54.83 -24.34
N ASN A 573 15.37 -55.60 -24.06
CA ASN A 573 15.49 -57.04 -23.87
C ASN A 573 16.12 -57.70 -25.12
N GLY A 574 17.13 -58.54 -24.91
CA GLY A 574 17.87 -59.19 -25.99
C GLY A 574 18.92 -58.31 -26.68
N TYR A 575 19.23 -57.12 -26.16
CA TYR A 575 20.29 -56.24 -26.68
C TYR A 575 21.36 -55.94 -25.63
N ALA A 576 22.57 -55.65 -26.11
CA ALA A 576 23.70 -55.18 -25.33
C ALA A 576 24.10 -53.77 -25.79
N PHE A 577 24.39 -52.88 -24.85
CA PHE A 577 25.03 -51.61 -25.18
C PHE A 577 26.48 -51.86 -25.62
N VAL A 578 26.86 -51.32 -26.77
CA VAL A 578 28.20 -51.48 -27.35
C VAL A 578 29.06 -50.27 -27.05
N ASN A 579 28.64 -49.09 -27.53
CA ASN A 579 29.37 -47.83 -27.37
C ASN A 579 28.50 -46.61 -27.70
N TRP A 580 29.03 -45.44 -27.33
CA TRP A 580 28.56 -44.15 -27.79
C TRP A 580 29.39 -43.69 -28.98
N THR A 581 28.73 -43.15 -30.01
CA THR A 581 29.42 -42.51 -31.15
C THR A 581 28.90 -41.12 -31.44
N GLU A 582 29.75 -40.28 -32.04
CA GLU A 582 29.37 -39.04 -32.70
C GLU A 582 29.87 -39.11 -34.14
N GLY A 583 28.96 -39.29 -35.09
CA GLY A 583 29.33 -39.72 -36.44
C GLY A 583 30.02 -41.09 -36.40
N THR A 584 31.25 -41.16 -36.92
CA THR A 584 32.08 -42.37 -36.96
C THR A 584 33.03 -42.52 -35.76
N THR A 585 33.11 -41.51 -34.89
CA THR A 585 34.04 -41.51 -33.75
C THR A 585 33.41 -42.18 -32.54
N VAL A 586 34.15 -43.12 -31.91
CA VAL A 586 33.74 -43.77 -30.65
C VAL A 586 34.12 -42.89 -29.45
N LEU A 587 33.14 -42.51 -28.64
CA LEU A 587 33.31 -41.65 -27.46
C LEU A 587 33.52 -42.44 -26.16
N GLY A 588 33.02 -43.67 -26.09
CA GLY A 588 33.18 -44.51 -24.91
C GLY A 588 32.32 -45.77 -24.94
N THR A 589 32.70 -46.77 -24.14
CA THR A 589 32.07 -48.10 -24.07
C THR A 589 31.32 -48.36 -22.76
N ASN A 590 31.35 -47.41 -21.83
CA ASN A 590 30.54 -47.46 -20.60
C ASN A 590 29.11 -47.01 -20.90
N ALA A 591 28.12 -47.60 -20.20
CA ALA A 591 26.72 -47.27 -20.44
C ALA A 591 26.36 -45.83 -20.00
N THR A 592 27.21 -45.21 -19.19
CA THR A 592 27.15 -43.77 -18.86
C THR A 592 28.21 -42.99 -19.63
N LEU A 593 27.83 -41.90 -20.30
CA LEU A 593 28.74 -40.95 -20.95
C LEU A 593 28.50 -39.54 -20.42
N SER A 594 29.57 -38.83 -20.09
CA SER A 594 29.53 -37.41 -19.72
C SER A 594 30.06 -36.57 -20.87
N ILE A 595 29.29 -35.58 -21.32
CA ILE A 595 29.66 -34.69 -22.43
C ILE A 595 29.55 -33.23 -22.00
N THR A 596 30.56 -32.43 -22.34
CA THR A 596 30.50 -30.97 -22.21
C THR A 596 29.99 -30.37 -23.52
N MET A 597 29.03 -29.45 -23.41
CA MET A 597 28.37 -28.81 -24.54
C MET A 597 29.17 -27.59 -24.98
N THR A 598 30.00 -27.74 -26.01
CA THR A 598 30.79 -26.64 -26.62
C THR A 598 30.41 -26.38 -28.08
N SER A 599 29.46 -27.14 -28.62
CA SER A 599 28.87 -27.03 -29.96
C SER A 599 27.54 -27.79 -29.96
N ASN A 600 26.72 -27.66 -31.01
CA ASN A 600 25.59 -28.58 -31.23
C ASN A 600 26.15 -30.00 -31.46
N ARG A 601 25.56 -31.01 -30.81
CA ARG A 601 26.07 -32.40 -30.84
C ARG A 601 24.98 -33.38 -31.19
N THR A 602 25.35 -34.43 -31.92
CA THR A 602 24.47 -35.57 -32.24
C THR A 602 25.15 -36.87 -31.84
N ILE A 603 24.71 -37.45 -30.73
CA ILE A 603 25.30 -38.66 -30.15
C ILE A 603 24.41 -39.86 -30.45
N THR A 604 25.00 -40.99 -30.82
CA THR A 604 24.26 -42.24 -31.06
C THR A 604 24.67 -43.28 -30.00
N ALA A 605 23.68 -43.86 -29.33
CA ALA A 605 23.86 -45.08 -28.53
C ALA A 605 23.75 -46.30 -29.45
N ASN A 606 24.83 -47.06 -29.59
CA ASN A 606 24.85 -48.26 -30.41
C ASN A 606 24.63 -49.51 -29.56
N PHE A 607 23.71 -50.34 -30.00
CA PHE A 607 23.33 -51.60 -29.38
C PHE A 607 23.51 -52.76 -30.35
N GLN A 608 23.79 -53.95 -29.82
CA GLN A 608 23.91 -55.18 -30.60
C GLN A 608 22.98 -56.25 -30.01
N GLN A 609 22.32 -57.01 -30.88
CA GLN A 609 21.48 -58.12 -30.46
C GLN A 609 22.33 -59.24 -29.82
N VAL A 610 21.89 -59.72 -28.67
CA VAL A 610 22.52 -60.79 -27.89
C VAL A 610 21.93 -62.12 -28.30
N GLN A 611 22.78 -63.08 -28.67
CA GLN A 611 22.34 -64.42 -29.05
C GLN A 611 21.91 -65.25 -27.82
N ALA A 612 21.02 -66.22 -28.03
CA ALA A 612 20.58 -67.13 -26.98
C ALA A 612 21.77 -67.90 -26.39
N GLY A 613 21.84 -67.96 -25.05
CA GLY A 613 22.96 -68.58 -24.32
C GLY A 613 24.15 -67.65 -24.07
N GLN A 614 24.06 -66.37 -24.44
CA GLN A 614 25.04 -65.34 -24.07
C GLN A 614 24.45 -64.31 -23.10
N TYR A 615 25.33 -63.70 -22.31
CA TYR A 615 25.01 -62.76 -21.25
C TYR A 615 25.81 -61.47 -21.39
N THR A 616 25.28 -60.38 -20.86
CA THR A 616 25.88 -59.04 -20.96
C THR A 616 26.49 -58.57 -19.65
N ILE A 617 27.51 -57.71 -19.74
CA ILE A 617 27.98 -56.89 -18.62
C ILE A 617 27.74 -55.41 -18.97
N THR A 618 26.78 -54.81 -18.27
CA THR A 618 26.51 -53.36 -18.29
C THR A 618 27.31 -52.69 -17.19
N ILE A 619 28.15 -51.71 -17.55
CA ILE A 619 28.93 -50.93 -16.59
C ILE A 619 28.36 -49.53 -16.42
N LEU A 620 28.07 -49.16 -15.17
CA LEU A 620 27.68 -47.81 -14.75
C LEU A 620 28.83 -47.14 -13.99
N ILE A 621 29.03 -45.84 -14.22
CA ILE A 621 30.02 -45.03 -13.51
C ILE A 621 29.29 -44.08 -12.56
N ASN A 622 29.66 -44.08 -11.28
CA ASN A 622 29.05 -43.22 -10.27
C ASN A 622 30.10 -42.44 -9.46
N PRO A 623 30.10 -41.09 -9.49
CA PRO A 623 29.28 -40.25 -10.36
C PRO A 623 29.72 -40.38 -11.82
N ALA A 624 28.81 -40.14 -12.77
CA ALA A 624 29.12 -40.28 -14.19
C ALA A 624 30.30 -39.38 -14.61
N GLY A 625 31.22 -39.91 -15.42
CA GLY A 625 32.44 -39.20 -15.82
C GLY A 625 33.56 -39.17 -14.76
N ALA A 626 33.37 -39.74 -13.57
CA ALA A 626 34.41 -39.82 -12.53
C ALA A 626 35.54 -40.80 -12.85
N GLY A 627 35.34 -41.65 -13.86
CA GLY A 627 36.34 -42.64 -14.27
C GLY A 627 35.84 -43.46 -15.44
N THR A 628 36.63 -44.47 -15.79
CA THR A 628 36.32 -45.46 -16.81
C THR A 628 36.50 -46.86 -16.24
N VAL A 629 35.88 -47.85 -16.89
CA VAL A 629 36.12 -49.26 -16.59
C VAL A 629 36.50 -49.97 -17.87
N THR A 630 37.62 -50.68 -17.88
CA THR A 630 37.98 -51.58 -18.97
C THR A 630 37.54 -53.01 -18.63
N LYS A 631 37.14 -53.76 -19.67
CA LYS A 631 36.78 -55.18 -19.59
C LYS A 631 37.87 -55.99 -20.30
N ASN A 632 38.32 -57.10 -19.73
CA ASN A 632 39.22 -58.03 -20.40
C ASN A 632 38.77 -59.49 -20.18
N PRO A 633 38.33 -60.22 -21.23
CA PRO A 633 38.17 -59.77 -22.61
C PRO A 633 37.05 -58.73 -22.77
N ASN A 634 37.20 -57.76 -23.67
CA ASN A 634 36.15 -56.78 -23.99
C ASN A 634 35.27 -57.31 -25.12
N GLN A 635 34.06 -57.78 -24.79
CA GLN A 635 33.10 -58.32 -25.75
C GLN A 635 31.71 -57.71 -25.48
N PRO A 636 30.85 -57.59 -26.53
CA PRO A 636 29.47 -57.12 -26.35
C PRO A 636 28.62 -58.12 -25.55
N SER A 637 28.95 -59.41 -25.59
CA SER A 637 28.30 -60.48 -24.83
C SER A 637 29.26 -61.65 -24.61
N TYR A 638 28.97 -62.49 -23.62
CA TYR A 638 29.83 -63.57 -23.13
C TYR A 638 29.05 -64.87 -22.95
N THR A 639 29.67 -66.02 -23.17
CA THR A 639 29.08 -67.31 -22.83
C THR A 639 29.10 -67.56 -21.32
N ALA A 640 28.18 -68.38 -20.81
CA ALA A 640 28.15 -68.79 -19.41
C ALA A 640 29.52 -69.31 -18.92
N GLY A 641 29.93 -68.90 -17.71
CA GLY A 641 31.20 -69.31 -17.10
C GLY A 641 32.42 -68.49 -17.54
N THR A 642 32.27 -67.55 -18.49
CA THR A 642 33.40 -66.70 -18.92
C THR A 642 33.86 -65.82 -17.76
N GLN A 643 35.17 -65.79 -17.51
CA GLN A 643 35.77 -64.88 -16.54
C GLN A 643 36.17 -63.57 -17.22
N VAL A 644 35.70 -62.44 -16.69
CA VAL A 644 36.00 -61.09 -17.21
C VAL A 644 36.63 -60.28 -16.10
N THR A 645 37.81 -59.72 -16.36
CA THR A 645 38.49 -58.79 -15.44
C THR A 645 38.05 -57.36 -15.73
N LEU A 646 37.56 -56.68 -14.70
CA LEU A 646 37.15 -55.29 -14.71
C LEU A 646 38.19 -54.44 -13.99
N GLN A 647 38.71 -53.42 -14.65
CA GLN A 647 39.63 -52.46 -14.06
C GLN A 647 39.03 -51.06 -14.12
N ALA A 648 38.78 -50.46 -12.96
CA ALA A 648 38.35 -49.08 -12.83
C ALA A 648 39.57 -48.14 -12.84
N VAL A 649 39.52 -47.10 -13.67
CA VAL A 649 40.54 -46.05 -13.74
C VAL A 649 39.85 -44.73 -13.41
N ALA A 650 40.27 -44.09 -12.33
CA ALA A 650 39.70 -42.80 -11.93
C ALA A 650 40.19 -41.67 -12.84
N ASN A 651 39.29 -40.76 -13.20
CA ASN A 651 39.64 -39.51 -13.85
C ASN A 651 40.21 -38.53 -12.81
N PRO A 652 40.95 -37.48 -13.24
CA PRO A 652 41.50 -36.48 -12.32
C PRO A 652 40.45 -35.91 -11.35
N GLY A 653 40.82 -35.77 -10.07
CA GLY A 653 39.93 -35.28 -9.01
C GLY A 653 39.04 -36.36 -8.37
N TYR A 654 39.18 -37.62 -8.79
CA TYR A 654 38.46 -38.76 -8.23
C TYR A 654 39.40 -39.91 -7.86
N GLN A 655 38.93 -40.76 -6.95
CA GLN A 655 39.55 -42.04 -6.61
C GLN A 655 38.48 -43.14 -6.64
N PHE A 656 38.86 -44.34 -7.06
CA PHE A 656 37.95 -45.50 -7.01
C PHE A 656 37.65 -45.86 -5.55
N SER A 657 36.38 -46.11 -5.24
CA SER A 657 35.88 -46.47 -3.92
C SER A 657 35.58 -47.96 -3.84
N ASN A 658 34.61 -48.42 -4.63
CA ASN A 658 34.13 -49.81 -4.59
C ASN A 658 33.23 -50.14 -5.80
N TRP A 659 33.08 -51.43 -6.07
CA TRP A 659 32.07 -51.99 -6.95
C TRP A 659 30.74 -52.19 -6.21
N SER A 660 29.62 -52.02 -6.91
CA SER A 660 28.26 -52.36 -6.46
C SER A 660 27.40 -52.89 -7.62
N GLY A 661 26.18 -53.35 -7.32
CA GLY A 661 25.27 -53.96 -8.31
C GLY A 661 25.34 -55.48 -8.27
N SER A 662 25.49 -56.12 -9.44
CA SER A 662 25.62 -57.58 -9.56
C SER A 662 26.89 -58.16 -8.91
N ILE A 663 27.85 -57.30 -8.53
CA ILE A 663 29.00 -57.64 -7.69
C ILE A 663 29.23 -56.54 -6.65
N THR A 664 29.92 -56.87 -5.56
CA THR A 664 30.32 -55.92 -4.53
C THR A 664 31.76 -56.16 -4.12
N GLY A 665 32.52 -55.11 -3.81
CA GLY A 665 33.88 -55.24 -3.28
C GLY A 665 34.74 -54.01 -3.54
N THR A 666 35.88 -53.91 -2.86
CA THR A 666 36.82 -52.77 -2.97
C THR A 666 38.05 -53.08 -3.82
N GLN A 667 38.22 -54.34 -4.25
CA GLN A 667 39.37 -54.76 -5.05
C GLN A 667 39.28 -54.17 -6.47
N ASN A 668 40.38 -53.61 -6.97
CA ASN A 668 40.47 -53.07 -8.32
C ASN A 668 41.88 -53.33 -8.89
N PRO A 669 42.05 -54.15 -9.94
CA PRO A 669 41.01 -54.82 -10.74
C PRO A 669 40.23 -55.92 -10.00
N ILE A 670 39.04 -56.28 -10.48
CA ILE A 670 38.20 -57.40 -9.99
C ILE A 670 37.86 -58.36 -11.13
N THR A 671 37.90 -59.67 -10.89
CA THR A 671 37.46 -60.69 -11.86
C THR A 671 36.06 -61.19 -11.53
N VAL A 672 35.18 -61.20 -12.52
CA VAL A 672 33.79 -61.66 -12.39
C VAL A 672 33.53 -62.85 -13.30
N THR A 673 32.73 -63.82 -12.85
CA THR A 673 32.28 -64.95 -13.68
C THR A 673 30.89 -64.65 -14.22
N VAL A 674 30.72 -64.63 -15.54
CA VAL A 674 29.47 -64.26 -16.21
C VAL A 674 28.56 -65.47 -16.36
N ASN A 675 27.50 -65.53 -15.55
CA ASN A 675 26.50 -66.61 -15.58
C ASN A 675 25.06 -66.11 -15.82
N SER A 676 24.87 -64.80 -15.85
CA SER A 676 23.62 -64.11 -16.14
C SER A 676 23.96 -62.71 -16.66
N ASN A 677 22.97 -61.95 -17.14
CA ASN A 677 23.17 -60.52 -17.39
C ASN A 677 23.55 -59.82 -16.07
N MET A 678 24.61 -59.01 -16.12
CA MET A 678 25.16 -58.31 -14.95
C MET A 678 25.12 -56.80 -15.17
N THR A 679 24.69 -56.06 -14.16
CA THR A 679 24.80 -54.60 -14.09
C THR A 679 25.72 -54.25 -12.93
N ILE A 680 26.89 -53.70 -13.24
CA ILE A 680 27.95 -53.45 -12.27
C ILE A 680 28.26 -51.96 -12.26
N THR A 681 28.28 -51.36 -11.08
CA THR A 681 28.58 -49.94 -10.90
C THR A 681 29.97 -49.78 -10.28
N ALA A 682 30.83 -49.00 -10.93
CA ALA A 682 32.08 -48.53 -10.34
C ALA A 682 31.80 -47.20 -9.62
N ASN A 683 31.97 -47.19 -8.30
CA ASN A 683 31.79 -46.00 -7.48
C ASN A 683 33.13 -45.31 -7.25
N PHE A 684 33.16 -44.00 -7.45
CA PHE A 684 34.31 -43.14 -7.23
C PHE A 684 33.95 -42.07 -6.20
N THR A 685 34.93 -41.64 -5.42
CA THR A 685 34.81 -40.52 -4.49
C THR A 685 35.68 -39.38 -4.96
N SER A 686 35.20 -38.14 -4.82
CA SER A 686 36.03 -36.98 -5.12
C SER A 686 37.18 -36.91 -4.12
N THR A 687 38.40 -36.79 -4.63
CA THR A 687 39.59 -36.52 -3.82
C THR A 687 39.57 -35.03 -3.51
N GLY A 688 39.04 -34.64 -2.34
CA GLY A 688 38.87 -33.24 -1.96
C GLY A 688 40.12 -32.40 -2.19
N GLY A 689 40.11 -31.61 -3.26
CA GLY A 689 41.07 -30.58 -3.61
C GLY A 689 40.27 -29.38 -4.13
N GLY A 690 40.46 -28.22 -3.50
CA GLY A 690 39.68 -27.02 -3.75
C GLY A 690 39.69 -26.60 -5.22
N GLY A 691 38.52 -26.17 -5.71
CA GLY A 691 38.36 -25.64 -7.07
C GLY A 691 36.93 -25.71 -7.57
N ALA A 692 36.18 -24.63 -7.29
CA ALA A 692 35.03 -24.10 -8.02
C ALA A 692 33.81 -25.01 -8.34
N GLY A 693 32.65 -24.61 -7.80
CA GLY A 693 31.35 -24.82 -8.45
C GLY A 693 30.43 -25.87 -7.82
N GLY A 694 29.95 -25.65 -6.60
CA GLY A 694 28.84 -26.41 -6.03
C GLY A 694 27.81 -25.48 -5.42
N THR A 695 26.62 -25.40 -6.02
CA THR A 695 25.45 -24.72 -5.47
C THR A 695 25.00 -25.44 -4.19
N ALA A 696 25.14 -24.78 -3.05
CA ALA A 696 24.49 -25.20 -1.81
C ALA A 696 22.99 -24.92 -1.93
N THR A 697 22.14 -25.94 -1.73
CA THR A 697 20.69 -25.72 -1.59
C THR A 697 20.44 -25.16 -0.20
N VAL A 698 20.05 -23.88 -0.15
CA VAL A 698 19.62 -23.18 1.07
C VAL A 698 18.14 -23.49 1.30
N TYR A 699 17.79 -24.00 2.48
CA TYR A 699 16.41 -24.15 2.91
C TYR A 699 16.04 -22.94 3.75
N ILE A 700 15.08 -22.15 3.28
CA ILE A 700 14.51 -21.00 3.99
C ILE A 700 13.24 -21.48 4.69
N THR A 701 13.07 -21.12 5.97
CA THR A 701 11.89 -21.43 6.78
C THR A 701 11.26 -20.14 7.31
N ASP A 702 9.98 -20.22 7.70
CA ASP A 702 9.26 -19.10 8.29
C ASP A 702 9.92 -18.64 9.61
N ASN A 703 9.99 -17.32 9.79
CA ASN A 703 10.55 -16.61 10.93
C ASN A 703 9.57 -15.47 11.29
N PRO A 704 9.20 -15.29 12.57
CA PRO A 704 9.71 -15.96 13.77
C PRO A 704 9.11 -17.34 14.08
N LEU A 705 9.88 -18.18 14.78
CA LEU A 705 9.38 -19.39 15.43
C LEU A 705 8.43 -18.99 16.57
N VAL A 706 7.26 -19.61 16.66
CA VAL A 706 6.31 -19.38 17.77
C VAL A 706 6.89 -20.01 19.06
N PRO A 707 6.73 -19.39 20.26
CA PRO A 707 7.14 -20.01 21.51
C PRO A 707 6.60 -21.44 21.66
N GLY A 708 7.51 -22.42 21.72
CA GLY A 708 7.19 -23.85 21.77
C GLY A 708 7.49 -24.64 20.49
N GLN A 709 7.79 -23.98 19.37
CA GLN A 709 8.26 -24.65 18.15
C GLN A 709 9.77 -24.93 18.20
N ALA A 710 10.17 -26.17 17.90
CA ALA A 710 11.56 -26.57 17.83
C ALA A 710 11.96 -26.98 16.41
N VAL A 711 13.16 -26.59 15.97
CA VAL A 711 13.77 -27.05 14.72
C VAL A 711 14.39 -28.43 14.97
N GLN A 712 13.87 -29.45 14.29
CA GLN A 712 14.41 -30.81 14.38
C GLN A 712 15.33 -31.15 13.21
N PHE A 713 16.56 -31.51 13.54
CA PHE A 713 17.51 -32.16 12.65
C PHE A 713 17.38 -33.67 12.82
N ARG A 714 16.97 -34.39 11.77
CA ARG A 714 16.80 -35.84 11.80
C ARG A 714 17.77 -36.56 10.86
N ASN A 715 17.91 -37.87 11.07
CA ASN A 715 18.85 -38.76 10.37
C ASN A 715 20.33 -38.47 10.68
N LEU A 716 20.61 -38.00 11.89
CA LEU A 716 21.97 -37.83 12.37
C LEU A 716 22.56 -39.21 12.72
N LYS A 717 23.86 -39.39 12.50
CA LYS A 717 24.56 -40.61 12.93
C LYS A 717 25.01 -40.46 14.38
N SER A 718 25.22 -41.59 15.05
CA SER A 718 25.63 -41.55 16.45
C SER A 718 26.95 -40.77 16.63
N GLY A 719 26.93 -39.76 17.49
CA GLY A 719 28.08 -38.86 17.75
C GLY A 719 28.22 -37.66 16.81
N ASP A 720 27.24 -37.42 15.92
CA ASP A 720 27.18 -36.18 15.13
C ASP A 720 26.80 -34.97 16.03
N GLU A 721 27.33 -33.80 15.69
CA GLU A 721 26.93 -32.53 16.29
C GLU A 721 26.35 -31.60 15.22
N VAL A 722 25.34 -30.81 15.58
CA VAL A 722 24.80 -29.72 14.77
C VAL A 722 25.30 -28.41 15.33
N LYS A 723 26.23 -27.78 14.63
CA LYS A 723 26.76 -26.46 14.96
C LYS A 723 25.96 -25.39 14.25
N ILE A 724 25.61 -24.34 14.96
CA ILE A 724 24.76 -23.26 14.45
C ILE A 724 25.58 -21.98 14.45
N TYR A 725 25.51 -21.24 13.36
CA TYR A 725 26.29 -20.06 13.08
C TYR A 725 25.38 -18.90 12.68
N THR A 726 25.79 -17.68 13.01
CA THR A 726 25.28 -16.49 12.32
C THR A 726 25.72 -16.50 10.86
N ILE A 727 25.09 -15.68 10.01
CA ILE A 727 25.54 -15.47 8.61
C ILE A 727 26.99 -14.96 8.51
N LEU A 728 27.54 -14.40 9.59
CA LEU A 728 28.94 -13.97 9.69
C LEU A 728 29.89 -15.09 10.10
N GLY A 729 29.40 -16.34 10.20
CA GLY A 729 30.22 -17.51 10.54
C GLY A 729 30.56 -17.64 12.02
N THR A 730 29.91 -16.87 12.90
CA THR A 730 30.12 -16.96 14.36
C THR A 730 29.26 -18.07 14.94
N GLU A 731 29.88 -19.05 15.64
CA GLU A 731 29.17 -20.17 16.26
C GLU A 731 28.34 -19.70 17.46
N VAL A 732 27.02 -19.89 17.41
CA VAL A 732 26.07 -19.48 18.45
C VAL A 732 25.59 -20.64 19.32
N ASN A 733 25.54 -21.85 18.77
CA ASN A 733 25.15 -23.04 19.51
C ASN A 733 25.75 -24.31 18.90
N THR A 734 25.90 -25.37 19.69
CA THR A 734 26.27 -26.71 19.24
C THR A 734 25.37 -27.72 19.93
N LEU A 735 24.58 -28.44 19.13
CA LEU A 735 23.63 -29.45 19.58
C LEU A 735 24.24 -30.83 19.37
N LYS A 736 24.11 -31.70 20.35
CA LYS A 736 24.51 -33.10 20.22
C LYS A 736 23.32 -33.93 19.76
N GLU A 737 23.55 -34.84 18.83
CA GLU A 737 22.51 -35.80 18.47
C GLU A 737 22.18 -36.72 19.65
N SER A 738 20.93 -37.15 19.71
CA SER A 738 20.48 -38.24 20.56
C SER A 738 19.47 -39.08 19.77
N GLY A 739 19.79 -40.36 19.55
CA GLY A 739 18.92 -41.26 18.80
C GLY A 739 18.72 -40.85 17.35
N GLY A 740 19.69 -40.16 16.75
CA GLY A 740 19.64 -39.67 15.37
C GLY A 740 18.84 -38.38 15.18
N VAL A 741 18.52 -37.68 16.27
CA VAL A 741 17.81 -36.38 16.25
C VAL A 741 18.56 -35.35 17.09
N ALA A 742 18.55 -34.09 16.65
CA ALA A 742 18.91 -32.93 17.47
C ALA A 742 17.81 -31.87 17.37
N ASN A 743 17.47 -31.23 18.50
CA ASN A 743 16.43 -30.19 18.57
C ASN A 743 17.07 -28.84 18.88
N TRP A 744 16.63 -27.81 18.17
CA TRP A 744 16.98 -26.42 18.48
C TRP A 744 15.74 -25.61 18.82
N ASP A 745 15.81 -24.86 19.91
CA ASP A 745 14.73 -24.02 20.43
C ASP A 745 14.94 -22.53 20.15
N GLY A 746 15.89 -22.19 19.27
CA GLY A 746 16.19 -20.80 18.90
C GLY A 746 17.04 -20.04 19.93
N LYS A 747 17.71 -20.74 20.85
CA LYS A 747 18.59 -20.12 21.85
C LYS A 747 20.07 -20.31 21.56
N ASP A 748 20.90 -19.45 22.13
CA ASP A 748 22.36 -19.58 22.14
C ASP A 748 22.82 -20.65 23.14
N LYS A 749 24.12 -20.93 23.17
CA LYS A 749 24.74 -21.87 24.12
C LYS A 749 24.56 -21.51 25.61
N ASN A 750 24.15 -20.28 25.93
CA ASN A 750 23.90 -19.79 27.28
C ASN A 750 22.40 -19.82 27.64
N GLY A 751 21.53 -20.24 26.71
CA GLY A 751 20.08 -20.26 26.91
C GLY A 751 19.39 -18.92 26.69
N ASN A 752 20.07 -17.94 26.10
CA ASN A 752 19.45 -16.68 25.71
C ASN A 752 18.71 -16.84 24.38
N PRO A 753 17.49 -16.29 24.23
CA PRO A 753 16.84 -16.20 22.94
C PRO A 753 17.73 -15.49 21.92
N LEU A 754 17.81 -16.05 20.71
CA LEU A 754 18.49 -15.40 19.59
C LEU A 754 17.51 -14.51 18.82
N ASP A 755 18.03 -13.43 18.24
CA ASP A 755 17.25 -12.52 17.41
C ASP A 755 16.66 -13.24 16.19
N SER A 756 15.57 -12.68 15.66
CA SER A 756 14.95 -13.17 14.44
C SER A 756 15.90 -13.00 13.25
N GLY A 757 16.26 -14.08 12.56
CA GLY A 757 17.25 -13.99 11.47
C GLY A 757 17.60 -15.31 10.79
N VAL A 758 18.53 -15.24 9.82
CA VAL A 758 19.04 -16.41 9.11
C VAL A 758 20.22 -17.01 9.87
N TYR A 759 20.11 -18.29 10.19
CA TYR A 759 21.18 -19.05 10.84
C TYR A 759 21.63 -20.19 9.93
N ILE A 760 22.94 -20.37 9.86
CA ILE A 760 23.56 -21.44 9.09
C ILE A 760 23.90 -22.55 10.05
N TYR A 761 23.50 -23.78 9.75
CA TYR A 761 23.94 -24.92 10.53
C TYR A 761 24.96 -25.75 9.75
N LYS A 762 25.81 -26.44 10.50
CA LYS A 762 26.79 -27.40 9.98
C LYS A 762 26.75 -28.64 10.85
N THR A 763 26.48 -29.78 10.24
CA THR A 763 26.68 -31.07 10.89
C THR A 763 28.17 -31.44 10.84
N THR A 764 28.71 -31.95 11.95
CA THR A 764 30.11 -32.41 11.99
C THR A 764 30.20 -33.92 11.81
N LYS A 765 31.39 -34.36 11.36
CA LYS A 765 31.89 -35.75 11.31
C LYS A 765 31.23 -36.75 10.37
N SER A 766 30.00 -36.57 9.93
CA SER A 766 29.45 -37.41 8.85
C SER A 766 28.85 -36.53 7.76
N GLY A 767 29.13 -36.83 6.49
CA GLY A 767 28.50 -36.16 5.34
C GLY A 767 27.00 -36.43 5.23
N ALA A 768 26.29 -36.58 6.35
CA ALA A 768 24.87 -36.77 6.44
C ALA A 768 24.15 -35.49 5.95
N LYS A 769 23.36 -35.66 4.90
CA LYS A 769 22.34 -34.70 4.49
C LYS A 769 21.19 -34.82 5.49
N GLY A 770 21.26 -34.11 6.60
CA GLY A 770 20.18 -34.07 7.59
C GLY A 770 18.88 -33.60 6.94
N LYS A 771 17.74 -34.24 7.28
CA LYS A 771 16.42 -33.76 6.89
C LYS A 771 15.91 -32.87 8.02
N ILE A 772 15.57 -31.63 7.70
CA ILE A 772 14.91 -30.72 8.64
C ILE A 772 13.41 -30.99 8.62
N ILE A 773 12.80 -31.19 9.78
CA ILE A 773 11.35 -31.31 9.94
C ILE A 773 10.92 -30.31 11.00
N ILE A 774 9.90 -29.50 10.69
CA ILE A 774 9.23 -28.65 11.69
C ILE A 774 8.02 -29.46 12.17
N GLN A 775 7.98 -29.80 13.46
CA GLN A 775 6.77 -30.31 14.09
C GLN A 775 6.09 -29.16 14.82
N LYS A 776 4.81 -28.98 14.49
CA LYS A 776 3.92 -28.04 15.16
C LYS A 776 3.41 -28.66 16.46
#